data_AF-A0A5B0FM44-F1
#
_entry.id   AF-A0A5B0FM44-F1
#
_cell.length_a   1.000
_cell.length_b   1.000
_cell.length_c   1.000
_cell.angle_alpha   90.00
_cell.angle_beta   90.00
_cell.angle_gamma   90.00
#
_symmetry.space_group_name_H-M   'P 1'
#
loop_
_entity.id
_entity.type
_entity.pdbx_description
1 polymer ?
#
loop_
_entity_poly.entity_id
_entity_poly.type
_entity_poly.pdbx_seq_one_letter_code
_entity_poly.pdbx_strand_id
1 'polypeptide(L)'
;MDRRKFLNLTLPATGAVLLTSSLLSEQAMAEIGRQFDGKNAVGHYDIVINGAGLSGYFAALHAASKGKKVLIVEKRSSPGFELAAKSRLWLDAQGFDTLRPDLQELLLPEQEQMEIKNTKGTGKGKSQLGDHIALFKGSIRKGMVRNLLLGKVDMLLMTDTCGLFESKGQVSGVLLATKQGVFSVPCKAFIDASDQLLFSRRLAGKSLKVQKAGFVMEINKVSKPAFKEIRTDPSFGLDGNKLTVYPGKLSDDHAFLAFEYAVDTDKLEEIEHKGRQIATQLGTKIKTLGAGFSTAQIQQYALEASLTMADNAVPTTSLNGHYVLDSNAATISASSLLALEKNAQALVDKVKIPSQNAAPQNLILPGKKLDIKKVKFEEVDEPGFNVPLQAVHLDWMDAVVSRKQTQVIVAGGGTAGALAAAGSVEKGADTIVVDYFNDLGGTKTMGGVMGYYHGVKDNVFFKKQNEEAERLALEANMNKKIGRQIYHLRSVVDKGGQFLTSAILCEAVTKDNTVKGVVVCRHGQLELVLADVTIDATGDGDVAAMAGASFQIGDSRIGFTQNYSQWDIAGAGKLPSATNRDYDILDNRKVSEQQRGLFISHYEAHCYDFHPFMTVRESRRIDGIHNIDLIDCVEKRHFEDVLALASSDFDPHNVASSEYSKCGFLLPHSNDITVEIPYRSIVPKKLDGLLISGRGFGQSRNALQFTRMTADLLVLGYLTGQIAADVAWKKVRPRDYSVSTLQKEWVSLGYLPAEYLSKKPGDLRADKAEIERRVQQLESGASEYLYECSRVEKSLILPLIKERFAKTDRKEGKLLLAKMLAWFGDAEGNTLIGEELANLFELEQEDGYPKGYIDDYDNIRGRPKNKLEGLFWKINQNIALLGMSGSGSETAKIRHILDKTASGGGMVPRTSDYFNERIDIKFVPFHNRIISLAVYAERLPDPSLISGFENVLKDPNVGGFVTSTYEKVRWRVYGGSLEISVAAAMARCGSKKGYELLQAYLGDLHYNYKTFALSELKELTGKNWDYKPQDWQKYVAGLSYPQPVKALKKEVEI
;
A
#
# COMPACT_ATOMS: atom_id res chain seq x y z
N MET A 1 -34.24 -35.25 -16.01
CA MET A 1 -33.86 -35.44 -14.59
C MET A 1 -35.07 -35.95 -13.82
N ASP A 2 -34.99 -37.16 -13.27
CA ASP A 2 -36.12 -37.83 -12.62
C ASP A 2 -36.35 -37.27 -11.19
N ARG A 3 -37.52 -36.66 -10.98
CA ARG A 3 -37.95 -36.00 -9.73
C ARG A 3 -37.95 -36.92 -8.51
N ARG A 4 -37.97 -38.25 -8.69
CA ARG A 4 -38.07 -39.21 -7.58
C ARG A 4 -36.74 -39.55 -6.89
N LYS A 5 -35.58 -39.15 -7.45
CA LYS A 5 -34.27 -39.29 -6.78
C LYS A 5 -33.86 -38.11 -5.89
N PHE A 6 -34.60 -37.00 -5.92
CA PHE A 6 -34.26 -35.78 -5.14
C PHE A 6 -34.70 -35.85 -3.66
N LEU A 7 -35.63 -36.74 -3.30
CA LEU A 7 -36.26 -36.76 -1.97
C LEU A 7 -35.63 -37.72 -0.94
N ASN A 8 -34.55 -38.44 -1.28
CA ASN A 8 -33.86 -39.36 -0.36
C ASN A 8 -32.48 -38.87 0.14
N LEU A 9 -32.16 -37.58 0.02
CA LEU A 9 -31.03 -36.97 0.73
C LEU A 9 -31.50 -36.43 2.08
N THR A 10 -31.66 -37.33 3.04
CA THR A 10 -31.64 -36.98 4.46
C THR A 10 -30.26 -36.39 4.78
N LEU A 11 -30.21 -35.06 4.94
CA LEU A 11 -29.06 -34.33 5.49
C LEU A 11 -28.76 -34.81 6.92
N PRO A 12 -27.60 -35.44 7.20
CA PRO A 12 -27.06 -35.46 8.54
C PRO A 12 -26.35 -34.12 8.77
N ALA A 13 -26.50 -33.59 9.98
CA ALA A 13 -25.82 -32.40 10.47
C ALA A 13 -24.30 -32.61 10.60
N THR A 14 -23.57 -32.61 9.49
CA THR A 14 -22.12 -32.51 9.44
C THR A 14 -21.73 -31.31 8.58
N GLY A 15 -20.98 -30.38 9.16
CA GLY A 15 -20.47 -29.15 8.52
C GLY A 15 -19.38 -29.40 7.47
N ALA A 16 -19.61 -30.36 6.56
CA ALA A 16 -18.80 -30.53 5.37
C ALA A 16 -19.43 -29.68 4.25
N VAL A 17 -18.93 -28.46 4.09
CA VAL A 17 -19.06 -27.76 2.81
C VAL A 17 -18.37 -28.65 1.78
N LEU A 18 -19.13 -29.26 0.88
CA LEU A 18 -18.62 -29.93 -0.31
C LEU A 18 -17.89 -28.86 -1.14
N LEU A 19 -16.57 -28.76 -0.95
CA LEU A 19 -15.67 -27.98 -1.79
C LEU A 19 -15.56 -28.71 -3.13
N THR A 20 -16.50 -28.45 -4.04
CA THR A 20 -16.36 -28.84 -5.46
C THR A 20 -15.50 -27.81 -6.19
N SER A 21 -14.69 -28.28 -7.15
CA SER A 21 -13.63 -27.52 -7.80
C SER A 21 -14.06 -26.66 -8.99
N SER A 22 -15.36 -26.38 -9.21
CA SER A 22 -15.79 -25.68 -10.43
C SER A 22 -17.01 -24.74 -10.31
N LEU A 23 -17.22 -24.11 -9.14
CA LEU A 23 -18.05 -22.89 -9.08
C LEU A 23 -17.13 -21.69 -8.82
N LEU A 24 -16.91 -20.96 -9.91
CA LEU A 24 -16.27 -19.66 -10.03
C LEU A 24 -16.54 -18.75 -8.82
N SER A 25 -15.47 -18.13 -8.30
CA SER A 25 -15.31 -16.82 -7.63
C SER A 25 -16.43 -16.17 -6.79
N GLU A 26 -17.72 -16.34 -7.06
CA GLU A 26 -18.81 -15.54 -6.48
C GLU A 26 -19.03 -15.79 -4.98
N GLN A 27 -19.14 -17.06 -4.53
CA GLN A 27 -19.35 -17.36 -3.11
C GLN A 27 -18.13 -17.03 -2.25
N ALA A 28 -16.92 -17.36 -2.73
CA ALA A 28 -15.68 -17.12 -1.98
C ALA A 28 -15.36 -15.63 -1.83
N MET A 29 -15.64 -14.80 -2.86
CA MET A 29 -15.42 -13.35 -2.78
C MET A 29 -16.50 -12.64 -1.97
N ALA A 30 -17.77 -13.11 -2.01
CA ALA A 30 -18.82 -12.59 -1.15
C ALA A 30 -18.49 -12.75 0.35
N GLU A 31 -17.77 -13.81 0.71
CA GLU A 31 -17.35 -14.08 2.09
C GLU A 31 -16.22 -13.18 2.58
N ILE A 32 -15.34 -12.70 1.70
CA ILE A 32 -14.37 -11.65 2.05
C ILE A 32 -15.13 -10.40 2.52
N GLY A 33 -16.18 -10.02 1.79
CA GLY A 33 -17.03 -8.88 2.11
C GLY A 33 -17.71 -8.98 3.48
N ARG A 34 -17.85 -10.19 4.06
CA ARG A 34 -18.50 -10.41 5.36
C ARG A 34 -17.88 -9.58 6.46
N GLN A 35 -16.57 -9.30 6.47
CA GLN A 35 -15.91 -8.51 7.51
C GLN A 35 -16.04 -6.98 7.31
N PHE A 36 -16.49 -6.53 6.13
CA PHE A 36 -16.46 -5.12 5.67
C PHE A 36 -17.84 -4.53 5.33
N ASP A 37 -18.92 -5.27 5.58
CA ASP A 37 -20.30 -4.84 5.26
C ASP A 37 -21.07 -4.23 6.45
N GLY A 38 -20.50 -4.23 7.65
CA GLY A 38 -21.11 -3.75 8.89
C GLY A 38 -22.22 -4.63 9.45
N LYS A 39 -22.68 -5.65 8.72
CA LYS A 39 -23.89 -6.43 9.07
C LYS A 39 -23.63 -7.47 10.15
N ASN A 40 -22.38 -7.91 10.29
CA ASN A 40 -21.96 -8.90 11.28
C ASN A 40 -21.09 -8.27 12.38
N ALA A 41 -21.15 -6.95 12.54
CA ALA A 41 -20.44 -6.26 13.61
C ALA A 41 -20.81 -6.86 14.97
N VAL A 42 -19.79 -7.18 15.76
CA VAL A 42 -19.94 -7.75 17.10
C VAL A 42 -19.46 -6.76 18.15
N GLY A 43 -20.04 -6.78 19.34
CA GLY A 43 -19.50 -6.01 20.48
C GLY A 43 -18.28 -6.67 21.12
N HIS A 44 -18.09 -7.99 20.92
CA HIS A 44 -17.00 -8.79 21.46
C HIS A 44 -16.86 -10.10 20.69
N TYR A 45 -15.68 -10.73 20.79
CA TYR A 45 -15.44 -12.09 20.31
C TYR A 45 -15.57 -13.12 21.44
N ASP A 46 -15.99 -14.34 21.12
CA ASP A 46 -15.91 -15.44 22.09
C ASP A 46 -14.44 -15.84 22.28
N ILE A 47 -13.69 -15.94 21.17
CA ILE A 47 -12.29 -16.34 21.17
C ILE A 47 -11.49 -15.41 20.26
N VAL A 48 -10.40 -14.86 20.79
CA VAL A 48 -9.32 -14.29 19.95
C VAL A 48 -8.15 -15.27 19.93
N ILE A 49 -7.60 -15.52 18.74
CA ILE A 49 -6.46 -16.43 18.54
C ILE A 49 -5.28 -15.62 18.01
N ASN A 50 -4.15 -15.67 18.72
CA ASN A 50 -2.91 -15.01 18.32
C ASN A 50 -2.03 -15.99 17.54
N GLY A 51 -1.78 -15.72 16.26
CA GLY A 51 -1.00 -16.55 15.35
C GLY A 51 -1.87 -17.36 14.39
N ALA A 52 -1.63 -17.23 13.09
CA ALA A 52 -2.29 -17.98 12.04
C ALA A 52 -1.35 -19.00 11.36
N GLY A 53 -0.46 -19.59 12.16
CA GLY A 53 0.22 -20.83 11.80
C GLY A 53 -0.74 -22.02 11.73
N LEU A 54 -0.23 -23.22 11.51
CA LEU A 54 -1.06 -24.43 11.33
C LEU A 54 -1.95 -24.70 12.55
N SER A 55 -1.40 -24.62 13.77
CA SER A 55 -2.15 -24.82 15.01
C SER A 55 -3.28 -23.78 15.20
N GLY A 56 -2.97 -22.49 15.01
CA GLY A 56 -3.94 -21.41 15.13
C GLY A 56 -5.04 -21.48 14.06
N TYR A 57 -4.66 -21.84 12.83
CA TYR A 57 -5.59 -22.10 11.73
C TYR A 57 -6.60 -23.21 12.06
N PHE A 58 -6.12 -24.36 12.55
CA PHE A 58 -7.01 -25.46 12.95
C PHE A 58 -7.90 -25.07 14.14
N ALA A 59 -7.34 -24.37 15.13
CA ALA A 59 -8.09 -23.92 16.29
C ALA A 59 -9.22 -22.95 15.90
N ALA A 60 -8.93 -22.01 14.99
CA ALA A 60 -9.90 -21.04 14.51
C ALA A 60 -11.06 -21.68 13.77
N LEU A 61 -10.77 -22.58 12.82
CA LEU A 61 -11.80 -23.30 12.07
C LEU A 61 -12.64 -24.19 12.96
N HIS A 62 -12.01 -24.92 13.90
CA HIS A 62 -12.77 -25.77 14.82
C HIS A 62 -13.66 -24.94 15.74
N ALA A 63 -13.14 -23.85 16.33
CA ALA A 63 -13.90 -22.95 17.18
C ALA A 63 -15.11 -22.35 16.43
N ALA A 64 -14.91 -21.87 15.20
CA ALA A 64 -15.99 -21.34 14.40
C ALA A 64 -17.02 -22.42 14.01
N SER A 65 -16.60 -23.65 13.74
CA SER A 65 -17.51 -24.78 13.47
C SER A 65 -18.39 -25.15 14.68
N LYS A 66 -17.92 -24.85 15.90
CA LYS A 66 -18.70 -24.96 17.16
C LYS A 66 -19.58 -23.73 17.42
N GLY A 67 -19.74 -22.85 16.43
CA GLY A 67 -20.59 -21.66 16.49
C GLY A 67 -19.99 -20.48 17.27
N LYS A 68 -18.69 -20.50 17.59
CA LYS A 68 -18.04 -19.38 18.29
C LYS A 68 -17.78 -18.22 17.34
N LYS A 69 -17.85 -16.98 17.85
CA LYS A 69 -17.32 -15.81 17.16
C LYS A 69 -15.81 -15.75 17.38
N VAL A 70 -15.06 -15.89 16.29
CA VAL A 70 -13.59 -16.01 16.33
C VAL A 70 -12.95 -14.87 15.56
N LEU A 71 -11.97 -14.23 16.19
CA LEU A 71 -11.00 -13.37 15.53
C LEU A 71 -9.63 -14.05 15.59
N ILE A 72 -8.95 -14.16 14.46
CA ILE A 72 -7.55 -14.58 14.39
C ILE A 72 -6.67 -13.38 14.01
N VAL A 73 -5.55 -13.20 14.70
CA VAL A 73 -4.57 -12.16 14.39
C VAL A 73 -3.25 -12.79 13.96
N GLU A 74 -2.61 -12.23 12.95
CA GLU A 74 -1.32 -12.70 12.43
C GLU A 74 -0.40 -11.50 12.21
N LYS A 75 0.79 -11.56 12.82
CA LYS A 75 1.78 -10.49 12.70
C LYS A 75 2.30 -10.34 11.28
N ARG A 76 2.23 -11.40 10.45
CA ARG A 76 2.70 -11.41 9.06
C ARG A 76 1.62 -10.95 8.08
N SER A 77 2.03 -10.73 6.83
CA SER A 77 1.11 -10.36 5.75
C SER A 77 0.25 -11.54 5.25
N SER A 78 0.48 -12.76 5.75
CA SER A 78 -0.22 -13.98 5.36
C SER A 78 -0.12 -15.06 6.45
N PRO A 79 -1.09 -15.98 6.58
CA PRO A 79 -1.02 -17.16 7.46
C PRO A 79 0.00 -18.21 6.99
N GLY A 80 0.22 -19.25 7.80
CA GLY A 80 1.01 -20.44 7.45
C GLY A 80 2.52 -20.25 7.53
N PHE A 81 3.00 -19.51 8.53
CA PHE A 81 4.40 -19.10 8.64
C PHE A 81 5.40 -20.28 8.70
N GLU A 82 5.00 -21.42 9.25
CA GLU A 82 5.83 -22.62 9.38
C GLU A 82 6.31 -23.14 8.02
N LEU A 83 5.47 -23.00 7.00
CA LEU A 83 5.75 -23.37 5.62
C LEU A 83 6.22 -22.16 4.81
N ALA A 84 5.43 -21.08 4.82
CA ALA A 84 5.60 -19.96 3.91
C ALA A 84 6.70 -18.96 4.33
N ALA A 85 6.78 -18.61 5.61
CA ALA A 85 7.79 -17.64 6.09
C ALA A 85 9.18 -18.30 6.24
N LYS A 86 9.20 -19.56 6.67
CA LYS A 86 10.42 -20.38 6.84
C LYS A 86 10.87 -21.08 5.54
N SER A 87 10.12 -20.90 4.44
CA SER A 87 10.34 -21.52 3.12
C SER A 87 10.50 -23.06 3.16
N ARG A 88 9.87 -23.74 4.13
CA ARG A 88 9.85 -25.20 4.25
C ARG A 88 8.75 -25.79 3.38
N LEU A 89 8.91 -25.67 2.06
CA LEU A 89 7.87 -25.97 1.08
C LEU A 89 7.84 -27.45 0.66
N TRP A 90 7.99 -28.36 1.62
CA TRP A 90 7.91 -29.80 1.40
C TRP A 90 7.33 -30.53 2.61
N LEU A 91 6.75 -31.70 2.35
CA LEU A 91 6.24 -32.65 3.35
C LEU A 91 6.84 -34.03 3.06
N ASP A 92 6.81 -34.93 4.05
CA ASP A 92 6.96 -36.37 3.78
C ASP A 92 5.77 -36.87 2.94
N ALA A 93 6.05 -37.67 1.90
CA ALA A 93 5.04 -38.30 1.06
C ALA A 93 4.26 -39.40 1.80
N GLN A 94 4.87 -40.02 2.82
CA GLN A 94 4.22 -41.08 3.57
C GLN A 94 2.95 -40.58 4.27
N GLY A 95 1.82 -41.23 3.95
CA GLY A 95 0.54 -40.93 4.57
C GLY A 95 -0.15 -39.68 4.04
N PHE A 96 0.35 -39.01 3.01
CA PHE A 96 -0.33 -37.84 2.42
C PHE A 96 -1.78 -38.15 2.00
N ASP A 97 -2.01 -39.32 1.41
CA ASP A 97 -3.36 -39.77 0.99
C ASP A 97 -4.33 -39.97 2.17
N THR A 98 -3.83 -40.02 3.42
CA THR A 98 -4.65 -40.11 4.63
C THR A 98 -5.15 -38.74 5.12
N LEU A 99 -4.60 -37.64 4.60
CA LEU A 99 -5.10 -36.30 4.88
C LEU A 99 -6.50 -36.16 4.31
N ARG A 100 -7.35 -35.37 4.99
CA ARG A 100 -8.68 -35.07 4.47
C ARG A 100 -8.60 -34.35 3.12
N PRO A 101 -9.60 -34.52 2.23
CA PRO A 101 -9.58 -33.89 0.91
C PRO A 101 -9.42 -32.37 0.93
N ASP A 102 -10.02 -31.67 1.90
CA ASP A 102 -9.90 -30.21 2.07
C ASP A 102 -8.45 -29.79 2.37
N LEU A 103 -7.73 -30.57 3.17
CA LEU A 103 -6.32 -30.33 3.47
C LEU A 103 -5.41 -30.66 2.28
N GLN A 104 -5.70 -31.75 1.55
CA GLN A 104 -4.99 -32.03 0.32
C GLN A 104 -5.18 -30.93 -0.72
N GLU A 105 -6.39 -30.34 -0.81
CA GLU A 105 -6.69 -29.23 -1.72
C GLU A 105 -6.05 -27.91 -1.26
N LEU A 106 -5.95 -27.66 0.04
CA LEU A 106 -5.19 -26.53 0.56
C LEU A 106 -3.71 -26.61 0.17
N LEU A 107 -3.11 -27.80 0.29
CA LEU A 107 -1.70 -28.03 0.05
C LEU A 107 -1.36 -28.13 -1.44
N LEU A 108 -2.25 -28.76 -2.22
CA LEU A 108 -2.09 -29.07 -3.65
C LEU A 108 -3.36 -28.70 -4.43
N PRO A 109 -3.70 -27.40 -4.54
CA PRO A 109 -4.92 -26.95 -5.21
C PRO A 109 -4.87 -27.22 -6.72
N GLU A 110 -6.01 -27.53 -7.33
CA GLU A 110 -6.07 -27.84 -8.78
C GLU A 110 -5.52 -26.70 -9.65
N GLN A 111 -5.72 -25.44 -9.25
CA GLN A 111 -5.31 -24.26 -10.02
C GLN A 111 -3.78 -24.17 -10.22
N GLU A 112 -2.98 -24.77 -9.35
CA GLU A 112 -1.53 -24.66 -9.43
C GLU A 112 -0.93 -25.51 -10.57
N GLN A 113 -1.70 -26.45 -11.12
CA GLN A 113 -1.22 -27.36 -12.18
C GLN A 113 -0.71 -26.63 -13.42
N MET A 114 -1.25 -25.44 -13.72
CA MET A 114 -0.80 -24.62 -14.86
C MET A 114 0.61 -24.04 -14.67
N GLU A 115 1.00 -23.84 -13.41
CA GLU A 115 2.28 -23.24 -12.99
C GLU A 115 3.38 -24.28 -12.74
N ILE A 116 3.05 -25.58 -12.72
CA ILE A 116 4.00 -26.69 -12.56
C ILE A 116 4.60 -27.07 -13.91
N LYS A 117 5.93 -27.02 -14.04
CA LYS A 117 6.68 -27.52 -15.20
C LYS A 117 7.66 -28.64 -14.88
N ASN A 118 7.75 -29.06 -13.62
CA ASN A 118 8.51 -30.24 -13.27
C ASN A 118 7.83 -31.48 -13.90
N THR A 119 8.56 -32.20 -14.74
CA THR A 119 8.09 -33.35 -15.51
C THR A 119 8.24 -34.66 -14.75
N LYS A 120 9.02 -34.66 -13.67
CA LYS A 120 9.34 -35.85 -12.86
C LYS A 120 8.34 -36.11 -11.73
N GLY A 121 7.49 -35.12 -11.43
CA GLY A 121 6.50 -35.21 -10.37
C GLY A 121 5.38 -36.22 -10.64
N THR A 122 5.00 -36.97 -9.61
CA THR A 122 3.91 -37.97 -9.65
C THR A 122 2.81 -37.62 -8.63
N GLY A 123 1.80 -38.48 -8.49
CA GLY A 123 0.71 -38.29 -7.51
C GLY A 123 -0.21 -37.10 -7.82
N LYS A 124 -0.99 -36.66 -6.79
CA LYS A 124 -1.89 -35.51 -6.91
C LYS A 124 -1.10 -34.26 -7.33
N GLY A 125 -1.59 -33.58 -8.37
CA GLY A 125 -0.99 -32.36 -8.89
C GLY A 125 0.48 -32.49 -9.32
N LYS A 126 0.97 -33.69 -9.67
CA LYS A 126 2.39 -33.95 -10.00
C LYS A 126 3.37 -33.40 -8.95
N SER A 127 2.98 -33.45 -7.69
CA SER A 127 3.72 -32.78 -6.60
C SER A 127 4.56 -33.74 -5.77
N GLN A 128 4.43 -35.06 -5.96
CA GLN A 128 5.28 -36.05 -5.31
C GLN A 128 6.60 -36.20 -6.07
N LEU A 129 7.72 -35.96 -5.38
CA LEU A 129 9.09 -36.02 -5.92
C LEU A 129 9.95 -36.86 -4.97
N GLY A 130 10.07 -38.16 -5.27
CA GLY A 130 10.66 -39.13 -4.34
C GLY A 130 9.79 -39.30 -3.09
N ASP A 131 10.42 -39.20 -1.92
CA ASP A 131 9.76 -39.32 -0.61
C ASP A 131 9.16 -37.99 -0.11
N HIS A 132 9.02 -37.00 -0.98
CA HIS A 132 8.54 -35.67 -0.62
C HIS A 132 7.33 -35.22 -1.43
N ILE A 133 6.42 -34.49 -0.79
CA ILE A 133 5.39 -33.68 -1.46
C ILE A 133 5.87 -32.24 -1.49
N ALA A 134 6.14 -31.72 -2.68
CA ALA A 134 6.55 -30.33 -2.87
C ALA A 134 5.32 -29.40 -2.86
N LEU A 135 5.49 -28.23 -2.24
CA LEU A 135 4.43 -27.25 -2.05
C LEU A 135 4.76 -25.95 -2.80
N PHE A 136 3.73 -25.17 -3.09
CA PHE A 136 3.90 -23.79 -3.51
C PHE A 136 3.47 -22.83 -2.42
N LYS A 137 4.22 -21.74 -2.29
CA LYS A 137 4.07 -20.76 -1.22
C LYS A 137 2.81 -19.92 -1.40
N GLY A 138 2.52 -19.51 -2.63
CA GLY A 138 1.30 -18.78 -2.97
C GLY A 138 0.04 -19.59 -2.65
N SER A 139 0.01 -20.88 -3.03
CA SER A 139 -1.08 -21.84 -2.74
C SER A 139 -1.43 -21.87 -1.25
N ILE A 140 -0.43 -22.04 -0.36
CA ILE A 140 -0.65 -22.08 1.09
C ILE A 140 -1.22 -20.77 1.61
N ARG A 141 -0.58 -19.63 1.26
CA ARG A 141 -0.96 -18.31 1.77
C ARG A 141 -2.39 -17.96 1.38
N LYS A 142 -2.75 -18.11 0.11
CA LYS A 142 -4.09 -17.77 -0.38
C LYS A 142 -5.14 -18.78 0.08
N GLY A 143 -4.80 -20.06 0.10
CA GLY A 143 -5.71 -21.14 0.52
C GLY A 143 -6.09 -21.03 1.99
N MET A 144 -5.13 -20.72 2.87
CA MET A 144 -5.41 -20.54 4.30
C MET A 144 -6.26 -19.29 4.57
N VAL A 145 -5.98 -18.16 3.90
CA VAL A 145 -6.84 -16.96 3.99
C VAL A 145 -8.26 -17.29 3.58
N ARG A 146 -8.43 -17.92 2.41
CA ARG A 146 -9.73 -18.34 1.88
C ARG A 146 -10.47 -19.25 2.86
N ASN A 147 -9.82 -20.29 3.37
CA ASN A 147 -10.46 -21.26 4.25
C ASN A 147 -10.91 -20.64 5.58
N LEU A 148 -10.13 -19.72 6.16
CA LEU A 148 -10.53 -18.99 7.37
C LEU A 148 -11.78 -18.13 7.13
N LEU A 149 -11.83 -17.41 6.01
CA LEU A 149 -12.98 -16.57 5.65
C LEU A 149 -14.24 -17.43 5.37
N LEU A 150 -14.10 -18.53 4.61
CA LEU A 150 -15.14 -19.56 4.40
C LEU A 150 -15.65 -20.14 5.74
N GLY A 151 -14.72 -20.37 6.66
CA GLY A 151 -14.98 -20.85 8.02
C GLY A 151 -15.65 -19.82 8.93
N LYS A 152 -16.00 -18.63 8.43
CA LYS A 152 -16.60 -17.52 9.19
C LYS A 152 -15.73 -17.02 10.34
N VAL A 153 -14.41 -17.10 10.17
CA VAL A 153 -13.41 -16.50 11.06
C VAL A 153 -13.08 -15.09 10.56
N ASP A 154 -13.15 -14.10 11.46
CA ASP A 154 -12.65 -12.75 11.15
C ASP A 154 -11.13 -12.72 11.34
N MET A 155 -10.43 -11.90 10.58
CA MET A 155 -8.97 -11.92 10.52
C MET A 155 -8.36 -10.52 10.47
N LEU A 156 -7.26 -10.34 11.19
CA LEU A 156 -6.36 -9.20 11.05
C LEU A 156 -4.94 -9.67 10.76
N LEU A 157 -4.48 -9.45 9.53
CA LEU A 157 -3.10 -9.62 9.10
C LEU A 157 -2.28 -8.36 9.44
N MET A 158 -0.96 -8.49 9.46
CA MET A 158 -0.03 -7.40 9.85
C MET A 158 -0.37 -6.80 11.22
N THR A 159 -0.85 -7.63 12.15
CA THR A 159 -1.33 -7.25 13.49
C THR A 159 -0.72 -8.17 14.54
N ASP A 160 -0.10 -7.61 15.58
CA ASP A 160 0.51 -8.41 16.67
C ASP A 160 -0.19 -8.15 18.01
N THR A 161 -0.28 -9.17 18.86
CA THR A 161 -0.88 -9.07 20.19
C THR A 161 0.16 -8.58 21.19
N CYS A 162 -0.06 -7.44 21.84
CA CYS A 162 0.91 -6.83 22.75
C CYS A 162 0.46 -6.74 24.21
N GLY A 163 -0.76 -7.16 24.52
CA GLY A 163 -1.28 -7.20 25.89
C GLY A 163 -2.64 -7.88 26.01
N LEU A 164 -3.07 -8.14 27.24
CA LEU A 164 -4.39 -8.67 27.57
C LEU A 164 -5.10 -7.74 28.56
N PHE A 165 -6.39 -7.53 28.34
CA PHE A 165 -7.26 -6.88 29.32
C PHE A 165 -7.89 -7.94 30.24
N GLU A 166 -7.92 -7.66 31.54
CA GLU A 166 -8.51 -8.58 32.53
C GLU A 166 -9.51 -7.90 33.47
N SER A 167 -10.45 -8.71 33.95
CA SER A 167 -11.39 -8.37 35.01
C SER A 167 -11.39 -9.48 36.05
N LYS A 168 -10.98 -9.19 37.30
CA LYS A 168 -10.89 -10.17 38.40
C LYS A 168 -10.14 -11.45 38.04
N GLY A 169 -9.04 -11.35 37.28
CA GLY A 169 -8.21 -12.47 36.87
C GLY A 169 -8.75 -13.29 35.69
N GLN A 170 -9.78 -12.82 35.00
CA GLN A 170 -10.35 -13.41 33.80
C GLN A 170 -10.05 -12.51 32.59
N VAL A 171 -9.66 -13.10 31.45
CA VAL A 171 -9.52 -12.39 30.17
C VAL A 171 -10.83 -11.72 29.77
N SER A 172 -10.75 -10.46 29.36
CA SER A 172 -11.87 -9.61 28.91
C SER A 172 -11.62 -8.90 27.56
N GLY A 173 -10.40 -8.98 27.04
CA GLY A 173 -10.01 -8.40 25.76
C GLY A 173 -8.53 -8.56 25.46
N VAL A 174 -8.14 -8.16 24.26
CA VAL A 174 -6.76 -8.13 23.77
C VAL A 174 -6.35 -6.71 23.41
N LEU A 175 -5.06 -6.41 23.56
CA LEU A 175 -4.41 -5.22 23.03
C LEU A 175 -3.62 -5.60 21.77
N LEU A 176 -3.99 -5.00 20.65
CA LEU A 176 -3.44 -5.29 19.33
C LEU A 176 -2.64 -4.07 18.83
N ALA A 177 -1.49 -4.32 18.24
CA ALA A 177 -0.69 -3.30 17.58
C ALA A 177 -0.76 -3.47 16.06
N THR A 178 -1.05 -2.38 15.35
CA THR A 178 -0.96 -2.27 13.89
C THR A 178 -0.18 -1.02 13.52
N LYS A 179 0.09 -0.82 12.23
CA LYS A 179 0.73 0.42 11.77
C LYS A 179 -0.15 1.68 11.93
N GLN A 180 -1.44 1.52 12.17
CA GLN A 180 -2.40 2.61 12.37
C GLN A 180 -2.50 3.05 13.84
N GLY A 181 -1.99 2.26 14.78
CA GLY A 181 -2.11 2.53 16.20
C GLY A 181 -2.14 1.26 17.05
N VAL A 182 -2.53 1.46 18.31
CA VAL A 182 -2.80 0.38 19.26
C VAL A 182 -4.30 0.35 19.54
N PHE A 183 -4.91 -0.84 19.48
CA PHE A 183 -6.35 -1.02 19.58
C PHE A 183 -6.71 -2.08 20.62
N SER A 184 -7.82 -1.87 21.32
CA SER A 184 -8.46 -2.92 22.11
C SER A 184 -9.51 -3.64 21.29
N VAL A 185 -9.57 -4.96 21.44
CA VAL A 185 -10.69 -5.79 20.97
C VAL A 185 -11.24 -6.60 22.15
N PRO A 186 -12.50 -6.41 22.55
CA PRO A 186 -13.12 -7.19 23.62
C PRO A 186 -13.24 -8.68 23.25
N CYS A 187 -12.87 -9.56 24.18
CA CYS A 187 -12.99 -11.01 24.00
C CYS A 187 -13.17 -11.76 25.33
N LYS A 188 -13.79 -12.95 25.25
CA LYS A 188 -14.06 -13.77 26.44
C LYS A 188 -12.98 -14.80 26.75
N ALA A 189 -12.24 -15.23 25.72
CA ALA A 189 -11.11 -16.13 25.82
C ALA A 189 -10.04 -15.75 24.79
N PHE A 190 -8.80 -16.10 25.11
CA PHE A 190 -7.63 -15.86 24.29
C PHE A 190 -6.83 -17.15 24.15
N ILE A 191 -6.45 -17.50 22.92
CA ILE A 191 -5.57 -18.62 22.63
C ILE A 191 -4.30 -18.06 21.99
N ASP A 192 -3.16 -18.26 22.64
CA ASP A 192 -1.86 -17.98 22.02
C ASP A 192 -1.39 -19.21 21.25
N ALA A 193 -1.32 -19.08 19.93
CA ALA A 193 -0.78 -20.04 18.98
C ALA A 193 0.34 -19.41 18.12
N SER A 194 0.96 -18.34 18.63
CA SER A 194 2.03 -17.62 17.93
C SER A 194 3.33 -18.40 17.91
N ASP A 195 4.22 -18.07 16.96
CA ASP A 195 5.51 -18.75 16.82
C ASP A 195 6.29 -18.73 18.14
N GLN A 196 6.67 -19.92 18.62
CA GLN A 196 7.35 -20.15 19.90
C GLN A 196 6.61 -19.63 21.16
N LEU A 197 5.33 -19.26 21.04
CA LEU A 197 4.51 -18.69 22.12
C LEU A 197 5.17 -17.47 22.78
N LEU A 198 5.86 -16.64 21.97
CA LEU A 198 6.68 -15.53 22.45
C LEU A 198 5.88 -14.56 23.34
N PHE A 199 4.64 -14.27 22.96
CA PHE A 199 3.75 -13.42 23.74
C PHE A 199 3.51 -13.99 25.15
N SER A 200 2.99 -15.21 25.25
CA SER A 200 2.69 -15.85 26.53
C SER A 200 3.94 -16.12 27.39
N ARG A 201 5.07 -16.46 26.77
CA ARG A 201 6.36 -16.62 27.49
C ARG A 201 6.79 -15.31 28.14
N ARG A 202 6.74 -14.21 27.40
CA ARG A 202 7.11 -12.88 27.92
C ARG A 202 6.14 -12.38 28.98
N LEU A 203 4.84 -12.65 28.82
CA LEU A 203 3.83 -12.35 29.83
C LEU A 203 4.10 -13.11 31.14
N ALA A 204 4.56 -14.36 31.04
CA ALA A 204 4.98 -15.19 32.17
C ALA A 204 6.39 -14.87 32.69
N GLY A 205 7.07 -13.84 32.17
CA GLY A 205 8.43 -13.47 32.58
C GLY A 205 9.52 -14.49 32.20
N LYS A 206 9.25 -15.37 31.23
CA LYS A 206 10.21 -16.37 30.75
C LYS A 206 11.00 -15.83 29.55
N SER A 207 12.33 -15.97 29.59
CA SER A 207 13.21 -15.61 28.48
C SER A 207 13.22 -16.66 27.38
N LEU A 208 13.47 -16.23 26.14
CA LEU A 208 13.82 -17.12 25.04
C LEU A 208 15.22 -17.70 25.26
N LYS A 209 15.40 -18.99 25.00
CA LYS A 209 16.73 -19.62 24.90
C LYS A 209 16.81 -20.46 23.62
N VAL A 210 17.53 -19.96 22.62
CA VAL A 210 17.68 -20.63 21.32
C VAL A 210 18.98 -21.41 21.30
N GLN A 211 18.93 -22.69 20.92
CA GLN A 211 20.11 -23.56 20.83
C GLN A 211 20.66 -23.61 19.40
N LYS A 212 19.76 -23.75 18.43
CA LYS A 212 20.08 -23.87 17.00
C LYS A 212 19.03 -23.14 16.18
N ALA A 213 19.40 -22.76 14.98
CA ALA A 213 18.47 -22.23 13.99
C ALA A 213 18.66 -22.90 12.64
N GLY A 214 17.57 -23.02 11.89
CA GLY A 214 17.53 -23.54 10.52
C GLY A 214 17.16 -22.44 9.52
N PHE A 215 17.72 -22.49 8.33
CA PHE A 215 17.46 -21.52 7.26
C PHE A 215 17.38 -22.22 5.90
N VAL A 216 16.58 -21.67 5.00
CA VAL A 216 16.28 -22.28 3.69
C VAL A 216 16.54 -21.29 2.56
N MET A 217 17.18 -21.76 1.49
CA MET A 217 17.35 -21.06 0.22
C MET A 217 16.61 -21.80 -0.89
N GLU A 218 15.93 -21.05 -1.76
CA GLU A 218 15.37 -21.56 -3.01
C GLU A 218 16.36 -21.35 -4.14
N ILE A 219 16.64 -22.40 -4.91
CA ILE A 219 17.62 -22.39 -5.98
C ILE A 219 17.04 -22.94 -7.28
N ASN A 220 17.38 -22.29 -8.40
CA ASN A 220 17.05 -22.76 -9.75
C ASN A 220 18.34 -23.12 -10.51
N LYS A 221 18.19 -23.69 -11.71
CA LYS A 221 19.31 -24.06 -12.60
C LYS A 221 20.22 -25.13 -11.99
N VAL A 222 19.65 -26.03 -11.21
CA VAL A 222 20.36 -27.21 -10.70
C VAL A 222 20.26 -28.35 -11.72
N SER A 223 21.37 -28.77 -12.29
CA SER A 223 21.40 -29.88 -13.25
C SER A 223 21.23 -31.21 -12.51
N LYS A 224 20.13 -31.91 -12.79
CA LYS A 224 19.78 -33.22 -12.20
C LYS A 224 19.92 -33.20 -10.67
N PRO A 225 19.11 -32.42 -9.94
CA PRO A 225 19.24 -32.32 -8.49
C PRO A 225 19.08 -33.72 -7.88
N ALA A 226 20.13 -34.18 -7.18
CA ALA A 226 20.06 -35.37 -6.36
C ALA A 226 19.60 -34.92 -4.97
N PHE A 227 18.38 -35.29 -4.57
CA PHE A 227 17.81 -34.93 -3.28
C PHE A 227 18.45 -35.80 -2.19
N LYS A 228 19.51 -35.26 -1.59
CA LYS A 228 20.34 -35.95 -0.59
C LYS A 228 21.04 -34.92 0.29
N GLU A 229 21.67 -35.42 1.36
CA GLU A 229 22.60 -34.62 2.15
C GLU A 229 23.93 -34.41 1.40
N ILE A 230 24.44 -33.19 1.47
CA ILE A 230 25.74 -32.77 0.94
C ILE A 230 26.63 -32.42 2.13
N ARG A 231 27.82 -33.02 2.19
CA ARG A 231 28.88 -32.58 3.11
C ARG A 231 29.48 -31.28 2.59
N THR A 232 29.64 -30.33 3.50
CA THR A 232 30.14 -28.99 3.21
C THR A 232 31.45 -28.74 3.95
N ASP A 233 32.15 -27.68 3.55
CA ASP A 233 33.37 -27.25 4.20
C ASP A 233 33.06 -26.72 5.63
N PRO A 234 33.86 -27.08 6.66
CA PRO A 234 33.65 -26.58 8.02
C PRO A 234 33.62 -25.05 8.16
N SER A 235 34.23 -24.32 7.23
CA SER A 235 34.25 -22.84 7.22
C SER A 235 32.87 -22.19 7.11
N PHE A 236 31.84 -22.90 6.65
CA PHE A 236 30.47 -22.38 6.65
C PHE A 236 29.81 -22.37 8.04
N GLY A 237 30.37 -23.08 9.02
CA GLY A 237 29.83 -23.14 10.38
C GLY A 237 28.46 -23.83 10.49
N LEU A 238 28.16 -24.76 9.57
CA LEU A 238 26.90 -25.52 9.59
C LEU A 238 26.96 -26.63 10.64
N ASP A 239 25.82 -26.91 11.28
CA ASP A 239 25.69 -28.03 12.22
C ASP A 239 25.99 -29.36 11.51
N GLY A 240 26.98 -30.10 12.01
CA GLY A 240 27.44 -31.34 11.36
C GLY A 240 28.05 -31.17 9.97
N ASN A 241 28.38 -29.94 9.54
CA ASN A 241 28.90 -29.62 8.20
C ASN A 241 28.00 -30.16 7.07
N LYS A 242 26.69 -30.18 7.28
CA LYS A 242 25.73 -30.76 6.34
C LYS A 242 24.77 -29.71 5.77
N LEU A 243 24.40 -29.94 4.52
CA LEU A 243 23.37 -29.20 3.78
C LEU A 243 22.41 -30.22 3.18
N THR A 244 21.10 -30.01 3.33
CA THR A 244 20.09 -30.92 2.79
C THR A 244 19.44 -30.31 1.56
N VAL A 245 19.35 -31.11 0.49
CA VAL A 245 18.70 -30.71 -0.77
C VAL A 245 17.30 -31.31 -0.85
N TYR A 246 16.29 -30.46 -0.97
CA TYR A 246 14.89 -30.86 -1.15
C TYR A 246 14.38 -30.53 -2.56
N PRO A 247 13.41 -31.31 -3.07
CA PRO A 247 12.83 -31.07 -4.39
C PRO A 247 11.91 -29.85 -4.43
N GLY A 248 11.93 -29.16 -5.57
CA GLY A 248 10.93 -28.16 -5.93
C GLY A 248 10.11 -28.59 -7.16
N LYS A 249 8.82 -28.26 -7.19
CA LYS A 249 7.90 -28.65 -8.28
C LYS A 249 7.73 -27.61 -9.40
N LEU A 250 8.33 -26.43 -9.27
CA LEU A 250 8.28 -25.38 -10.30
C LEU A 250 8.79 -25.88 -11.66
N SER A 251 9.98 -26.49 -11.69
CA SER A 251 10.66 -26.98 -12.89
C SER A 251 11.61 -28.14 -12.55
N ASP A 252 12.13 -28.82 -13.57
CA ASP A 252 13.00 -30.01 -13.40
C ASP A 252 14.36 -29.71 -12.74
N ASP A 253 14.74 -28.44 -12.67
CA ASP A 253 15.99 -27.88 -12.17
C ASP A 253 15.82 -27.01 -10.90
N HIS A 254 14.62 -27.06 -10.29
CA HIS A 254 14.27 -26.34 -9.06
C HIS A 254 14.51 -27.21 -7.81
N ALA A 255 15.16 -26.63 -6.80
CA ALA A 255 15.39 -27.27 -5.52
C ALA A 255 15.42 -26.26 -4.36
N PHE A 256 15.35 -26.77 -3.12
CA PHE A 256 15.59 -26.01 -1.90
C PHE A 256 16.83 -26.55 -1.18
N LEU A 257 17.60 -25.64 -0.57
CA LEU A 257 18.74 -25.95 0.28
C LEU A 257 18.43 -25.56 1.71
N ALA A 258 18.42 -26.53 2.63
CA ALA A 258 18.21 -26.29 4.04
C ALA A 258 19.48 -26.60 4.84
N PHE A 259 19.80 -25.74 5.79
CA PHE A 259 20.92 -25.93 6.71
C PHE A 259 20.57 -25.46 8.12
N GLU A 260 21.29 -25.98 9.10
CA GLU A 260 21.21 -25.59 10.50
C GLU A 260 22.55 -25.02 10.97
N TYR A 261 22.51 -24.14 11.96
CA TYR A 261 23.71 -23.53 12.56
C TYR A 261 23.50 -23.28 14.05
N ALA A 262 24.61 -23.28 14.77
CA ALA A 262 24.63 -22.97 16.20
C ALA A 262 24.34 -21.47 16.43
N VAL A 263 23.59 -21.21 17.50
CA VAL A 263 23.19 -19.87 17.92
C VAL A 263 23.75 -19.57 19.31
N ASP A 264 24.29 -18.38 19.48
CA ASP A 264 24.93 -17.86 20.69
C ASP A 264 24.26 -16.58 21.24
N THR A 265 23.13 -16.19 20.64
CA THR A 265 22.34 -15.01 20.99
C THR A 265 20.86 -15.35 21.04
N ASP A 266 20.10 -14.70 21.92
CA ASP A 266 18.64 -14.86 22.00
C ASP A 266 17.89 -13.78 21.19
N LYS A 267 18.62 -12.89 20.50
CA LYS A 267 18.03 -11.86 19.66
C LYS A 267 17.71 -12.42 18.28
N LEU A 268 16.41 -12.50 17.97
CA LEU A 268 15.92 -13.11 16.74
C LEU A 268 16.47 -12.42 15.48
N GLU A 269 16.63 -11.10 15.50
CA GLU A 269 17.22 -10.34 14.39
C GLU A 269 18.65 -10.79 14.06
N GLU A 270 19.49 -11.03 15.07
CA GLU A 270 20.88 -11.45 14.88
C GLU A 270 20.96 -12.88 14.32
N ILE A 271 20.06 -13.76 14.79
CA ILE A 271 19.91 -15.12 14.27
C ILE A 271 19.54 -15.08 12.79
N GLU A 272 18.51 -14.31 12.44
CA GLU A 272 18.03 -14.15 11.07
C GLU A 272 19.09 -13.53 10.13
N HIS A 273 19.88 -12.57 10.63
CA HIS A 273 21.00 -12.00 9.89
C HIS A 273 22.12 -13.03 9.65
N LYS A 274 22.45 -13.84 10.65
CA LYS A 274 23.45 -14.91 10.52
C LYS A 274 23.04 -15.93 9.46
N GLY A 275 21.77 -16.33 9.40
CA GLY A 275 21.23 -17.17 8.34
C GLY A 275 21.44 -16.60 6.93
N ARG A 276 21.19 -15.29 6.76
CA ARG A 276 21.42 -14.57 5.49
C ARG A 276 22.91 -14.48 5.13
N GLN A 277 23.79 -14.26 6.12
CA GLN A 277 25.24 -14.24 5.92
C GLN A 277 25.76 -15.59 5.46
N ILE A 278 25.34 -16.69 6.10
CA ILE A 278 25.70 -18.06 5.70
C ILE A 278 25.16 -18.36 4.30
N ALA A 279 23.90 -18.01 4.00
CA ALA A 279 23.32 -18.14 2.66
C ALA A 279 24.15 -17.40 1.59
N THR A 280 24.61 -16.19 1.91
CA THR A 280 25.49 -15.41 1.02
C THR A 280 26.83 -16.10 0.80
N GLN A 281 27.47 -16.61 1.86
CA GLN A 281 28.74 -17.33 1.76
C GLN A 281 28.60 -18.61 0.94
N LEU A 282 27.57 -19.42 1.20
CA LEU A 282 27.24 -20.61 0.41
C LEU A 282 27.05 -20.24 -1.06
N GLY A 283 26.36 -19.13 -1.35
CA GLY A 283 26.20 -18.59 -2.70
C GLY A 283 27.51 -18.38 -3.45
N THR A 284 28.54 -17.82 -2.79
CA THR A 284 29.87 -17.61 -3.41
C THR A 284 30.60 -18.91 -3.77
N LYS A 285 30.21 -20.02 -3.15
CA LYS A 285 30.80 -21.35 -3.34
C LYS A 285 29.79 -22.37 -3.89
N ILE A 286 28.60 -21.95 -4.31
CA ILE A 286 27.51 -22.88 -4.64
C ILE A 286 27.91 -23.89 -5.72
N LYS A 287 28.74 -23.46 -6.66
CA LYS A 287 29.26 -24.29 -7.76
C LYS A 287 30.18 -25.42 -7.30
N THR A 288 30.77 -25.31 -6.10
CA THR A 288 31.66 -26.34 -5.53
C THR A 288 30.89 -27.41 -4.76
N LEU A 289 29.58 -27.26 -4.57
CA LEU A 289 28.74 -28.26 -3.88
C LEU A 289 28.55 -29.56 -4.70
N GLY A 290 28.85 -29.51 -6.00
CA GLY A 290 28.84 -30.67 -6.89
C GLY A 290 28.54 -30.29 -8.34
N ALA A 291 28.74 -31.23 -9.27
CA ALA A 291 28.57 -30.99 -10.71
C ALA A 291 27.19 -30.44 -11.09
N GLY A 292 26.14 -30.84 -10.36
CA GLY A 292 24.77 -30.36 -10.54
C GLY A 292 24.56 -28.87 -10.23
N PHE A 293 25.46 -28.24 -9.46
CA PHE A 293 25.31 -26.85 -9.01
C PHE A 293 26.11 -25.84 -9.83
N SER A 294 26.78 -26.27 -10.90
CA SER A 294 27.64 -25.41 -11.74
C SER A 294 26.94 -24.17 -12.31
N THR A 295 25.63 -24.25 -12.54
CA THR A 295 24.78 -23.15 -13.02
C THR A 295 23.77 -22.65 -11.99
N ALA A 296 23.81 -23.17 -10.76
CA ALA A 296 22.81 -22.89 -9.74
C ALA A 296 22.76 -21.40 -9.39
N GLN A 297 21.55 -20.89 -9.19
CA GLN A 297 21.31 -19.51 -8.80
C GLN A 297 20.27 -19.45 -7.69
N ILE A 298 20.58 -18.73 -6.61
CA ILE A 298 19.67 -18.48 -5.49
C ILE A 298 18.62 -17.45 -5.92
N GLN A 299 17.35 -17.84 -5.80
CA GLN A 299 16.20 -17.02 -6.19
C GLN A 299 15.53 -16.36 -4.99
N GLN A 300 15.40 -17.08 -3.88
CA GLN A 300 14.77 -16.61 -2.66
C GLN A 300 15.52 -17.22 -1.46
N TYR A 301 15.32 -16.64 -0.29
CA TYR A 301 15.58 -17.31 0.98
C TYR A 301 14.38 -17.16 1.91
N ALA A 302 14.36 -17.92 3.00
CA ALA A 302 13.38 -17.80 4.06
C ALA A 302 13.33 -16.36 4.63
N LEU A 303 12.13 -15.87 4.90
CA LEU A 303 11.94 -14.58 5.57
C LEU A 303 12.40 -14.67 7.03
N GLU A 304 12.09 -15.78 7.68
CA GLU A 304 12.37 -16.05 9.09
C GLU A 304 13.12 -17.38 9.25
N ALA A 305 13.96 -17.46 10.29
CA ALA A 305 14.63 -18.71 10.65
C ALA A 305 13.69 -19.69 11.36
N SER A 306 13.93 -20.99 11.18
CA SER A 306 13.37 -22.02 12.06
C SER A 306 14.18 -22.02 13.36
N LEU A 307 13.53 -22.09 14.52
CA LEU A 307 14.22 -22.03 15.82
C LEU A 307 14.10 -23.36 16.54
N THR A 308 15.20 -23.83 17.10
CA THR A 308 15.23 -24.94 18.05
C THR A 308 15.52 -24.37 19.42
N MET A 309 14.50 -24.44 20.27
CA MET A 309 14.54 -23.94 21.64
C MET A 309 15.27 -24.91 22.56
N ALA A 310 16.07 -24.38 23.49
CA ALA A 310 16.64 -25.16 24.59
C ALA A 310 15.56 -25.57 25.60
N ASP A 311 14.52 -24.74 25.76
CA ASP A 311 13.35 -25.01 26.60
C ASP A 311 12.05 -25.02 25.78
N ASN A 312 11.50 -26.21 25.58
CA ASN A 312 10.21 -26.42 24.90
C ASN A 312 9.02 -26.44 25.87
N ALA A 313 9.22 -26.20 27.17
CA ALA A 313 8.12 -26.18 28.12
C ALA A 313 7.12 -25.07 27.77
N VAL A 314 5.86 -25.44 27.64
CA VAL A 314 4.75 -24.51 27.39
C VAL A 314 4.63 -23.56 28.59
N PRO A 315 4.51 -22.22 28.38
CA PRO A 315 4.36 -21.27 29.47
C PRO A 315 3.04 -21.48 30.22
N THR A 316 3.08 -21.37 31.56
CA THR A 316 1.89 -21.33 32.41
C THR A 316 1.24 -19.96 32.35
N THR A 317 -0.07 -19.92 32.14
CA THR A 317 -0.84 -18.67 32.10
C THR A 317 -1.37 -18.31 33.49
N SER A 318 -1.41 -17.00 33.79
CA SER A 318 -1.86 -16.49 35.10
C SER A 318 -3.33 -16.03 35.10
N LEU A 319 -3.98 -15.98 33.94
CA LEU A 319 -5.34 -15.50 33.77
C LEU A 319 -6.27 -16.64 33.37
N ASN A 320 -7.46 -16.68 33.96
CA ASN A 320 -8.54 -17.52 33.47
C ASN A 320 -8.92 -17.08 32.05
N GLY A 321 -9.15 -18.04 31.15
CA GLY A 321 -9.46 -17.74 29.75
C GLY A 321 -8.23 -17.46 28.86
N HIS A 322 -7.00 -17.49 29.39
CA HIS A 322 -5.77 -17.47 28.59
C HIS A 322 -5.26 -18.89 28.40
N TYR A 323 -5.35 -19.37 27.16
CA TYR A 323 -4.91 -20.70 26.73
C TYR A 323 -3.69 -20.58 25.81
N VAL A 324 -2.91 -21.66 25.73
CA VAL A 324 -1.69 -21.73 24.93
C VAL A 324 -1.75 -23.00 24.09
N LEU A 325 -1.42 -22.87 22.81
CA LEU A 325 -1.44 -23.96 21.84
C LEU A 325 -0.09 -24.01 21.12
N ASP A 326 0.72 -24.99 21.46
CA ASP A 326 2.01 -25.16 20.81
C ASP A 326 1.85 -25.48 19.32
N SER A 327 2.75 -24.93 18.51
CA SER A 327 2.85 -25.12 17.06
C SER A 327 4.09 -25.91 16.66
N ASN A 328 4.92 -26.36 17.62
CA ASN A 328 6.18 -27.02 17.33
C ASN A 328 5.99 -28.46 16.81
N ALA A 329 6.20 -28.61 15.50
CA ALA A 329 6.49 -29.90 14.86
C ALA A 329 7.90 -29.85 14.25
N ALA A 330 8.79 -30.75 14.70
CA ALA A 330 10.16 -30.83 14.18
C ALA A 330 10.18 -31.08 12.66
N THR A 331 9.32 -32.00 12.21
CA THR A 331 9.08 -32.33 10.79
C THR A 331 7.60 -32.15 10.49
N ILE A 332 7.30 -31.56 9.33
CA ILE A 332 5.91 -31.44 8.85
C ILE A 332 5.64 -32.62 7.92
N SER A 333 4.75 -33.50 8.36
CA SER A 333 4.28 -34.69 7.65
C SER A 333 2.76 -34.78 7.75
N ALA A 334 2.14 -35.72 7.03
CA ALA A 334 0.70 -35.93 7.16
C ALA A 334 0.29 -36.25 8.62
N SER A 335 1.07 -37.09 9.31
CA SER A 335 0.81 -37.46 10.70
C SER A 335 0.97 -36.28 11.67
N SER A 336 1.98 -35.42 11.46
CA SER A 336 2.16 -34.23 12.30
C SER A 336 1.04 -33.21 12.09
N LEU A 337 0.57 -33.02 10.85
CA LEU A 337 -0.56 -32.14 10.55
C LEU A 337 -1.84 -32.60 11.25
N LEU A 338 -2.16 -33.90 11.18
CA LEU A 338 -3.30 -34.49 11.87
C LEU A 338 -3.16 -34.38 13.41
N ALA A 339 -1.94 -34.49 13.93
CA ALA A 339 -1.68 -34.31 15.36
C ALA A 339 -1.89 -32.85 15.80
N LEU A 340 -1.39 -31.88 15.04
CA LEU A 340 -1.61 -30.44 15.30
C LEU A 340 -3.11 -30.12 15.28
N GLU A 341 -3.84 -30.64 14.28
CA GLU A 341 -5.29 -30.48 14.20
C GLU A 341 -5.99 -31.07 15.43
N LYS A 342 -5.69 -32.33 15.79
CA LYS A 342 -6.29 -32.99 16.96
C LYS A 342 -6.02 -32.22 18.25
N ASN A 343 -4.80 -31.70 18.42
CA ASN A 343 -4.43 -30.90 19.59
C ASN A 343 -5.19 -29.58 19.64
N ALA A 344 -5.34 -28.90 18.50
CA ALA A 344 -6.13 -27.69 18.39
C ALA A 344 -7.60 -27.93 18.74
N GLN A 345 -8.20 -29.00 18.20
CA GLN A 345 -9.57 -29.39 18.50
C GLN A 345 -9.76 -29.70 19.99
N ALA A 346 -8.85 -30.50 20.56
CA ALA A 346 -8.89 -30.89 21.97
C ALA A 346 -8.73 -29.70 22.92
N LEU A 347 -7.94 -28.68 22.56
CA LEU A 347 -7.82 -27.46 23.33
C LEU A 347 -9.13 -26.65 23.26
N VAL A 348 -9.63 -26.40 22.05
CA VAL A 348 -10.83 -25.60 21.82
C VAL A 348 -12.05 -26.21 22.51
N ASP A 349 -12.21 -27.53 22.50
CA ASP A 349 -13.30 -28.22 23.19
C ASP A 349 -13.24 -28.03 24.73
N LYS A 350 -12.07 -27.68 25.28
CA LYS A 350 -11.87 -27.35 26.71
C LYS A 350 -11.98 -25.87 27.02
N VAL A 351 -12.03 -24.99 26.01
CA VAL A 351 -12.12 -23.54 26.21
C VAL A 351 -13.45 -23.20 26.87
N LYS A 352 -13.38 -22.70 28.10
CA LYS A 352 -14.54 -22.19 28.84
C LYS A 352 -14.80 -20.75 28.43
N ILE A 353 -16.02 -20.50 27.95
CA ILE A 353 -16.50 -19.16 27.58
C ILE A 353 -17.46 -18.65 28.66
N PRO A 354 -17.12 -17.58 29.39
CA PRO A 354 -18.03 -16.90 30.30
C PRO A 354 -19.36 -16.50 29.63
N SER A 355 -20.45 -16.51 30.40
CA SER A 355 -21.78 -16.11 29.91
C SER A 355 -21.84 -14.62 29.55
N GLN A 356 -21.13 -13.78 30.29
CA GLN A 356 -21.04 -12.33 30.09
C GLN A 356 -19.57 -11.91 29.90
N ASN A 357 -19.34 -10.88 29.08
CA ASN A 357 -18.04 -10.24 29.01
C ASN A 357 -17.99 -9.10 30.05
N ALA A 358 -17.03 -9.15 30.97
CA ALA A 358 -16.90 -8.13 32.01
C ALA A 358 -16.10 -6.93 31.49
N ALA A 359 -16.40 -5.73 31.97
CA ALA A 359 -15.59 -4.56 31.69
C ALA A 359 -14.15 -4.75 32.22
N PRO A 360 -13.14 -4.31 31.47
CA PRO A 360 -11.75 -4.47 31.87
C PRO A 360 -11.44 -3.64 33.13
N GLN A 361 -10.67 -4.22 34.05
CA GLN A 361 -10.17 -3.55 35.27
C GLN A 361 -8.68 -3.27 35.19
N ASN A 362 -7.93 -4.09 34.47
CA ASN A 362 -6.51 -3.91 34.26
C ASN A 362 -6.09 -4.26 32.83
N LEU A 363 -5.01 -3.64 32.38
CA LEU A 363 -4.24 -4.02 31.21
C LEU A 363 -2.95 -4.72 31.65
N ILE A 364 -2.73 -5.94 31.16
CA ILE A 364 -1.54 -6.75 31.41
C ILE A 364 -0.65 -6.70 30.17
N LEU A 365 0.53 -6.11 30.33
CA LEU A 365 1.61 -6.08 29.34
C LEU A 365 2.75 -6.99 29.81
N PRO A 366 3.61 -7.48 28.90
CA PRO A 366 4.85 -8.13 29.32
C PRO A 366 5.65 -7.26 30.31
N GLY A 367 5.81 -7.76 31.54
CA GLY A 367 6.52 -7.08 32.62
C GLY A 367 5.76 -5.98 33.37
N LYS A 368 4.50 -5.67 33.02
CA LYS A 368 3.73 -4.63 33.72
C LYS A 368 2.23 -4.88 33.79
N LYS A 369 1.62 -4.57 34.93
CA LYS A 369 0.16 -4.49 35.12
C LYS A 369 -0.26 -3.03 35.34
N LEU A 370 -1.25 -2.57 34.59
CA LEU A 370 -1.76 -1.20 34.64
C LEU A 370 -3.24 -1.19 35.04
N ASP A 371 -3.62 -0.29 35.94
CA ASP A 371 -5.03 0.01 36.23
C ASP A 371 -5.68 0.60 34.98
N ILE A 372 -6.89 0.13 34.64
CA ILE A 372 -7.64 0.58 33.47
C ILE A 372 -7.88 2.10 33.45
N LYS A 373 -7.89 2.77 34.61
CA LYS A 373 -8.02 4.24 34.70
C LYS A 373 -6.86 5.00 34.05
N LYS A 374 -5.73 4.34 33.80
CA LYS A 374 -4.59 4.91 33.05
C LYS A 374 -4.72 4.76 31.53
N VAL A 375 -5.77 4.08 31.07
CA VAL A 375 -6.01 3.78 29.67
C VAL A 375 -7.23 4.55 29.20
N LYS A 376 -7.08 5.31 28.11
CA LYS A 376 -8.18 6.00 27.43
C LYS A 376 -8.54 5.21 26.17
N PHE A 377 -9.84 4.98 25.99
CA PHE A 377 -10.40 4.37 24.79
C PHE A 377 -11.04 5.44 23.91
N GLU A 378 -10.91 5.31 22.60
CA GLU A 378 -11.51 6.20 21.61
C GLU A 378 -12.15 5.39 20.48
N GLU A 379 -13.31 5.83 20.00
CA GLU A 379 -13.97 5.23 18.84
C GLU A 379 -13.15 5.47 17.57
N VAL A 380 -13.13 4.49 16.67
CA VAL A 380 -12.39 4.60 15.42
C VAL A 380 -13.33 4.76 14.25
N ASP A 381 -12.92 5.59 13.30
CA ASP A 381 -13.65 5.79 12.05
C ASP A 381 -13.30 4.67 11.04
N GLU A 382 -14.03 3.55 11.14
CA GLU A 382 -13.91 2.35 10.29
C GLU A 382 -15.30 1.91 9.77
N PRO A 383 -15.96 2.72 8.91
CA PRO A 383 -17.36 2.49 8.54
C PRO A 383 -17.56 1.19 7.76
N GLY A 384 -18.40 0.30 8.29
CA GLY A 384 -18.68 -1.02 7.74
C GLY A 384 -17.71 -2.11 8.22
N PHE A 385 -16.72 -1.79 9.06
CA PHE A 385 -15.84 -2.82 9.59
C PHE A 385 -16.45 -3.54 10.79
N ASN A 386 -16.43 -4.88 10.78
CA ASN A 386 -17.10 -5.67 11.81
C ASN A 386 -16.27 -5.91 13.08
N VAL A 387 -14.96 -5.69 13.02
CA VAL A 387 -14.08 -5.84 14.18
C VAL A 387 -14.26 -4.60 15.08
N PRO A 388 -14.69 -4.76 16.35
CA PRO A 388 -14.95 -3.65 17.27
C PRO A 388 -13.64 -3.09 17.83
N LEU A 389 -12.91 -2.36 16.98
CA LEU A 389 -11.70 -1.67 17.38
C LEU A 389 -12.04 -0.44 18.23
N GLN A 390 -11.29 -0.24 19.32
CA GLN A 390 -11.21 1.04 20.00
C GLN A 390 -9.75 1.43 20.11
N ALA A 391 -9.40 2.65 19.69
CA ALA A 391 -8.04 3.14 19.83
C ALA A 391 -7.69 3.29 21.31
N VAL A 392 -6.47 2.90 21.67
CA VAL A 392 -5.98 2.86 23.04
C VAL A 392 -4.87 3.89 23.21
N HIS A 393 -5.08 4.83 24.11
CA HIS A 393 -4.12 5.88 24.46
C HIS A 393 -3.71 5.77 25.93
N LEU A 394 -2.42 5.89 26.21
CA LEU A 394 -1.85 5.89 27.56
C LEU A 394 -0.46 6.51 27.56
N ASP A 395 0.10 6.77 28.74
CA ASP A 395 1.50 7.20 28.86
C ASP A 395 2.42 6.03 28.51
N TRP A 396 2.88 5.99 27.26
CA TRP A 396 3.76 4.94 26.74
C TRP A 396 5.11 4.91 27.47
N MET A 397 5.62 6.07 27.90
CA MET A 397 6.85 6.12 28.68
C MET A 397 6.65 5.42 30.03
N ASP A 398 5.54 5.63 30.73
CA ASP A 398 5.24 4.87 31.95
C ASP A 398 5.03 3.38 31.61
N ALA A 399 4.15 3.07 30.67
CA ALA A 399 3.65 1.71 30.45
C ALA A 399 4.66 0.70 29.93
N VAL A 400 5.58 1.12 29.06
CA VAL A 400 6.49 0.20 28.35
C VAL A 400 7.82 0.06 29.10
N VAL A 401 8.11 -1.18 29.50
CA VAL A 401 9.30 -1.52 30.30
C VAL A 401 10.55 -1.72 29.43
N SER A 402 10.40 -2.28 28.23
CA SER A 402 11.53 -2.49 27.30
C SER A 402 11.92 -1.17 26.64
N ARG A 403 13.15 -0.72 26.85
CA ARG A 403 13.64 0.59 26.36
C ARG A 403 15.00 0.47 25.70
N LYS A 404 15.16 1.16 24.58
CA LYS A 404 16.41 1.39 23.86
C LYS A 404 16.61 2.89 23.70
N GLN A 405 17.86 3.34 23.69
CA GLN A 405 18.25 4.71 23.39
C GLN A 405 19.29 4.69 22.28
N THR A 406 19.25 5.68 21.42
CA THR A 406 20.19 5.85 20.31
C THR A 406 20.31 7.32 19.93
N GLN A 407 21.23 7.70 19.05
CA GLN A 407 21.30 9.09 18.58
C GLN A 407 20.29 9.32 17.46
N VAL A 408 20.23 8.40 16.51
CA VAL A 408 19.32 8.48 15.36
C VAL A 408 18.46 7.22 15.29
N ILE A 409 17.15 7.38 15.28
CA ILE A 409 16.24 6.31 14.89
C ILE A 409 15.72 6.55 13.48
N VAL A 410 15.78 5.52 12.64
CA VAL A 410 15.12 5.51 11.33
C VAL A 410 13.87 4.64 11.41
N ALA A 411 12.71 5.28 11.40
CA ALA A 411 11.41 4.63 11.40
C ALA A 411 11.01 4.26 9.97
N GLY A 412 11.07 2.97 9.64
CA GLY A 412 10.93 2.46 8.28
C GLY A 412 12.29 2.21 7.63
N GLY A 413 12.55 0.97 7.28
CA GLY A 413 13.72 0.45 6.56
C GLY A 413 13.46 0.23 5.06
N GLY A 414 12.45 0.91 4.51
CA GLY A 414 12.12 0.87 3.09
C GLY A 414 13.19 1.49 2.18
N THR A 415 12.82 1.86 0.95
CA THR A 415 13.75 2.43 -0.05
C THR A 415 14.61 3.56 0.49
N ALA A 416 14.00 4.62 1.03
CA ALA A 416 14.76 5.75 1.59
C ALA A 416 15.36 5.42 2.96
N GLY A 417 14.60 4.70 3.80
CA GLY A 417 14.99 4.40 5.17
C GLY A 417 16.25 3.54 5.29
N ALA A 418 16.41 2.52 4.45
CA ALA A 418 17.62 1.71 4.41
C ALA A 418 18.88 2.56 4.18
N LEU A 419 18.75 3.58 3.32
CA LEU A 419 19.86 4.45 2.97
C LEU A 419 20.04 5.58 3.98
N ALA A 420 18.96 6.07 4.59
CA ALA A 420 19.04 6.99 5.72
C ALA A 420 19.79 6.36 6.91
N ALA A 421 19.51 5.10 7.21
CA ALA A 421 20.26 4.35 8.22
C ALA A 421 21.74 4.25 7.83
N ALA A 422 22.04 3.86 6.58
CA ALA A 422 23.41 3.76 6.10
C ALA A 422 24.16 5.10 6.15
N GLY A 423 23.53 6.20 5.75
CA GLY A 423 24.11 7.54 5.78
C GLY A 423 24.40 8.03 7.20
N SER A 424 23.49 7.75 8.14
CA SER A 424 23.66 8.08 9.56
C SER A 424 24.81 7.30 10.21
N VAL A 425 24.85 5.98 9.99
CA VAL A 425 25.92 5.11 10.49
C VAL A 425 27.27 5.46 9.86
N GLU A 426 27.30 5.77 8.57
CA GLU A 426 28.54 6.15 7.88
C GLU A 426 29.12 7.47 8.37
N LYS A 427 28.27 8.40 8.81
CA LYS A 427 28.74 9.57 9.55
C LYS A 427 29.25 9.18 10.94
N GLY A 428 28.69 8.15 11.56
CA GLY A 428 29.18 7.61 12.83
C GLY A 428 28.22 7.87 14.00
N ALA A 429 26.95 8.12 13.70
CA ALA A 429 25.92 8.16 14.73
C ALA A 429 25.54 6.74 15.15
N ASP A 430 25.36 6.52 16.45
CA ASP A 430 24.65 5.34 16.92
C ASP A 430 23.22 5.38 16.36
N THR A 431 22.88 4.37 15.56
CA THR A 431 21.70 4.37 14.72
C THR A 431 20.95 3.06 14.84
N ILE A 432 19.64 3.15 15.10
CA ILE A 432 18.71 2.03 15.05
C ILE A 432 17.71 2.27 13.90
N VAL A 433 17.64 1.34 12.94
CA VAL A 433 16.55 1.29 11.97
C VAL A 433 15.51 0.26 12.41
N VAL A 434 14.23 0.63 12.35
CA VAL A 434 13.11 -0.26 12.65
C VAL A 434 12.27 -0.45 11.39
N ASP A 435 11.90 -1.68 11.06
CA ASP A 435 10.97 -1.97 9.97
C ASP A 435 10.12 -3.20 10.27
N TYR A 436 8.93 -3.23 9.68
CA TYR A 436 8.03 -4.37 9.75
C TYR A 436 8.58 -5.62 9.06
N PHE A 437 9.28 -5.47 7.94
CA PHE A 437 9.80 -6.60 7.17
C PHE A 437 11.16 -7.08 7.69
N ASN A 438 11.52 -8.32 7.29
CA ASN A 438 12.79 -8.94 7.68
C ASN A 438 14.01 -8.49 6.88
N ASP A 439 13.82 -7.64 5.86
CA ASP A 439 14.90 -7.14 5.03
C ASP A 439 14.67 -5.67 4.68
N LEU A 440 15.77 -4.94 4.54
CA LEU A 440 15.80 -3.53 4.15
C LEU A 440 15.59 -3.34 2.64
N GLY A 441 15.20 -2.12 2.24
CA GLY A 441 15.11 -1.67 0.84
C GLY A 441 13.68 -1.61 0.26
N GLY A 442 12.66 -1.99 1.03
CA GLY A 442 11.24 -1.76 0.72
C GLY A 442 10.80 -2.23 -0.67
N THR A 443 10.32 -1.31 -1.50
CA THR A 443 9.67 -1.60 -2.79
C THR A 443 10.58 -2.39 -3.74
N LYS A 444 11.89 -2.14 -3.71
CA LYS A 444 12.89 -2.83 -4.55
C LYS A 444 13.28 -4.21 -4.04
N THR A 445 12.99 -4.52 -2.78
CA THR A 445 13.35 -5.79 -2.15
C THR A 445 12.10 -6.56 -1.78
N MET A 446 11.45 -6.16 -0.68
CA MET A 446 10.23 -6.77 -0.17
C MET A 446 9.05 -6.62 -1.13
N GLY A 447 9.01 -5.57 -1.95
CA GLY A 447 7.96 -5.32 -2.95
C GLY A 447 8.23 -5.85 -4.36
N GLY A 448 9.43 -6.37 -4.65
CA GLY A 448 9.75 -6.99 -5.95
C GLY A 448 9.95 -6.06 -7.16
N VAL A 449 9.83 -4.73 -7.00
CA VAL A 449 9.85 -3.76 -8.11
C VAL A 449 11.28 -3.47 -8.58
N MET A 450 11.84 -4.33 -9.43
CA MET A 450 13.27 -4.25 -9.77
C MET A 450 13.63 -3.15 -10.79
N GLY A 451 12.73 -2.75 -11.70
CA GLY A 451 13.00 -1.76 -12.75
C GLY A 451 13.04 -0.30 -12.27
N TYR A 452 13.91 0.53 -12.82
CA TYR A 452 13.94 1.98 -12.58
C TYR A 452 13.27 2.69 -13.75
N TYR A 453 12.07 3.23 -13.52
CA TYR A 453 11.30 3.97 -14.53
C TYR A 453 12.03 5.28 -14.88
N HIS A 454 11.95 6.28 -14.00
CA HIS A 454 12.69 7.53 -14.07
C HIS A 454 13.67 7.67 -12.88
N GLY A 455 14.09 8.90 -12.58
CA GLY A 455 15.06 9.30 -11.58
C GLY A 455 16.42 9.72 -12.14
N VAL A 456 17.19 10.45 -11.35
CA VAL A 456 18.54 10.96 -11.63
C VAL A 456 19.55 9.81 -11.52
N LYS A 457 19.45 8.85 -12.45
CA LYS A 457 20.25 7.63 -12.50
C LYS A 457 21.75 7.88 -12.73
N ASP A 458 22.11 9.09 -13.15
CA ASP A 458 23.51 9.50 -13.31
C ASP A 458 24.19 9.98 -12.03
N ASN A 459 23.44 10.12 -10.93
CA ASN A 459 23.99 10.49 -9.63
C ASN A 459 25.07 9.48 -9.17
N VAL A 460 26.22 10.01 -8.73
CA VAL A 460 27.40 9.22 -8.36
C VAL A 460 27.12 8.24 -7.24
N PHE A 461 26.38 8.67 -6.20
CA PHE A 461 26.03 7.81 -5.08
C PHE A 461 25.10 6.67 -5.52
N PHE A 462 24.06 6.99 -6.28
CA PHE A 462 23.12 5.99 -6.80
C PHE A 462 23.84 4.93 -7.65
N LYS A 463 24.68 5.34 -8.60
CA LYS A 463 25.44 4.41 -9.46
C LYS A 463 26.29 3.46 -8.63
N LYS A 464 27.11 4.00 -7.72
CA LYS A 464 27.98 3.22 -6.84
C LYS A 464 27.16 2.19 -6.04
N GLN A 465 26.11 2.64 -5.36
CA GLN A 465 25.21 1.79 -4.58
C GLN A 465 24.62 0.65 -5.43
N ASN A 466 24.14 0.99 -6.63
CA ASN A 466 23.50 0.02 -7.52
C ASN A 466 24.51 -1.01 -8.03
N GLU A 467 25.69 -0.57 -8.46
CA GLU A 467 26.77 -1.44 -8.93
C GLU A 467 27.29 -2.37 -7.83
N GLU A 468 27.44 -1.89 -6.61
CA GLU A 468 27.86 -2.70 -5.46
C GLU A 468 26.82 -3.79 -5.13
N ALA A 469 25.53 -3.44 -5.14
CA ALA A 469 24.45 -4.41 -4.91
C ALA A 469 24.36 -5.46 -6.04
N GLU A 470 24.53 -5.05 -7.30
CA GLU A 470 24.54 -5.96 -8.44
C GLU A 470 25.78 -6.86 -8.45
N ARG A 471 26.95 -6.33 -8.08
CA ARG A 471 28.18 -7.11 -7.94
C ARG A 471 28.04 -8.17 -6.85
N LEU A 472 27.47 -7.81 -5.69
CA LEU A 472 27.20 -8.77 -4.62
C LEU A 472 26.27 -9.89 -5.09
N ALA A 473 25.21 -9.56 -5.84
CA ALA A 473 24.31 -10.57 -6.42
C ALA A 473 25.08 -11.54 -7.32
N LEU A 474 25.95 -11.01 -8.20
CA LEU A 474 26.74 -11.81 -9.13
C LEU A 474 27.73 -12.72 -8.41
N GLU A 475 28.51 -12.18 -7.48
CA GLU A 475 29.54 -12.90 -6.71
C GLU A 475 28.94 -14.04 -5.88
N ALA A 476 27.76 -13.82 -5.30
CA ALA A 476 27.06 -14.81 -4.49
C ALA A 476 26.13 -15.74 -5.30
N ASN A 477 26.13 -15.67 -6.65
CA ASN A 477 25.21 -16.43 -7.51
C ASN A 477 23.73 -16.27 -7.08
N MET A 478 23.32 -15.05 -6.73
CA MET A 478 21.96 -14.69 -6.32
C MET A 478 21.28 -13.86 -7.41
N ASN A 479 19.96 -13.69 -7.34
CA ASN A 479 19.30 -12.67 -8.15
C ASN A 479 19.54 -11.25 -7.59
N LYS A 480 19.27 -10.24 -8.42
CA LYS A 480 19.51 -8.82 -8.08
C LYS A 480 18.75 -8.35 -6.84
N LYS A 481 17.58 -8.93 -6.55
CA LYS A 481 16.77 -8.59 -5.38
C LYS A 481 17.48 -8.99 -4.09
N ILE A 482 17.92 -10.24 -3.99
CA ILE A 482 18.63 -10.75 -2.82
C ILE A 482 19.94 -9.99 -2.62
N GLY A 483 20.70 -9.77 -3.70
CA GLY A 483 21.96 -9.01 -3.59
C GLY A 483 21.75 -7.59 -3.03
N ARG A 484 20.63 -6.95 -3.38
CA ARG A 484 20.24 -5.65 -2.81
C ARG A 484 19.84 -5.71 -1.34
N GLN A 485 19.10 -6.75 -0.92
CA GLN A 485 18.77 -6.95 0.50
C GLN A 485 20.04 -7.06 1.36
N ILE A 486 20.99 -7.90 0.91
CA ILE A 486 22.26 -8.09 1.61
C ILE A 486 23.09 -6.80 1.59
N TYR A 487 23.14 -6.09 0.47
CA TYR A 487 23.81 -4.79 0.40
C TYR A 487 23.29 -3.82 1.46
N HIS A 488 21.98 -3.64 1.56
CA HIS A 488 21.38 -2.74 2.54
C HIS A 488 21.66 -3.20 3.97
N LEU A 489 21.52 -4.50 4.25
CA LEU A 489 21.82 -5.06 5.57
C LEU A 489 23.27 -4.77 5.98
N ARG A 490 24.24 -5.06 5.11
CA ARG A 490 25.67 -4.81 5.36
C ARG A 490 25.99 -3.33 5.49
N SER A 491 25.32 -2.47 4.71
CA SER A 491 25.55 -1.02 4.77
C SER A 491 25.16 -0.39 6.12
N VAL A 492 24.36 -1.10 6.92
CA VAL A 492 23.94 -0.68 8.26
C VAL A 492 24.66 -1.50 9.33
N VAL A 493 24.46 -2.82 9.34
CA VAL A 493 24.86 -3.70 10.44
C VAL A 493 26.38 -3.90 10.50
N ASP A 494 27.03 -4.16 9.36
CA ASP A 494 28.49 -4.37 9.33
C ASP A 494 29.26 -3.08 9.66
N LYS A 495 28.60 -1.92 9.59
CA LYS A 495 29.15 -0.61 9.97
C LYS A 495 28.78 -0.18 11.40
N GLY A 496 28.13 -1.03 12.19
CA GLY A 496 27.83 -0.79 13.61
C GLY A 496 26.42 -0.28 13.91
N GLY A 497 25.55 -0.11 12.90
CA GLY A 497 24.13 0.17 13.10
C GLY A 497 23.35 -1.07 13.54
N GLN A 498 22.13 -0.86 14.04
CA GLN A 498 21.22 -1.94 14.44
C GLN A 498 19.97 -1.95 13.55
N PHE A 499 19.50 -3.14 13.17
CA PHE A 499 18.23 -3.32 12.45
C PHE A 499 17.27 -4.16 13.29
N LEU A 500 16.20 -3.52 13.77
CA LEU A 500 15.09 -4.20 14.44
C LEU A 500 14.03 -4.58 13.40
N THR A 501 14.13 -5.81 12.91
CA THR A 501 13.14 -6.48 12.05
C THR A 501 11.83 -6.79 12.79
N SER A 502 10.76 -7.05 12.01
CA SER A 502 9.46 -7.50 12.50
C SER A 502 8.86 -6.52 13.50
N ALA A 503 9.14 -5.24 13.30
CA ALA A 503 8.74 -4.14 14.16
C ALA A 503 7.52 -3.43 13.56
N ILE A 504 6.36 -3.66 14.15
CA ILE A 504 5.16 -2.87 13.86
C ILE A 504 5.32 -1.55 14.62
N LEU A 505 5.66 -0.48 13.91
CA LEU A 505 5.62 0.87 14.45
C LEU A 505 4.16 1.26 14.68
N CYS A 506 3.78 1.47 15.93
CA CYS A 506 2.39 1.71 16.29
C CYS A 506 2.15 3.06 16.98
N GLU A 507 3.18 3.71 17.55
CA GLU A 507 3.03 5.01 18.22
C GLU A 507 4.27 5.89 18.12
N ALA A 508 4.06 7.21 18.24
CA ALA A 508 5.13 8.19 18.37
C ALA A 508 5.19 8.74 19.80
N VAL A 509 6.40 8.93 20.33
CA VAL A 509 6.60 9.49 21.66
C VAL A 509 6.94 10.96 21.52
N THR A 510 6.05 11.84 21.97
CA THR A 510 6.19 13.29 21.81
C THR A 510 6.15 14.00 23.16
N LYS A 511 7.02 15.00 23.34
CA LYS A 511 7.02 15.90 24.50
C LYS A 511 7.25 17.34 24.01
N ASP A 512 6.36 18.25 24.37
CA ASP A 512 6.47 19.68 24.03
C ASP A 512 6.69 19.92 22.51
N ASN A 513 5.87 19.28 21.66
CA ASN A 513 5.99 19.25 20.19
C ASN A 513 7.32 18.69 19.64
N THR A 514 8.14 18.07 20.49
CA THR A 514 9.39 17.41 20.08
C THR A 514 9.20 15.90 20.11
N VAL A 515 9.44 15.25 18.98
CA VAL A 515 9.50 13.79 18.92
C VAL A 515 10.74 13.30 19.67
N LYS A 516 10.53 12.34 20.57
CA LYS A 516 11.57 11.73 21.42
C LYS A 516 11.87 10.29 21.05
N GLY A 517 11.07 9.70 20.16
CA GLY A 517 11.21 8.31 19.76
C GLY A 517 9.89 7.72 19.29
N VAL A 518 9.83 6.40 19.25
CA VAL A 518 8.67 5.63 18.80
C VAL A 518 8.41 4.45 19.73
N VAL A 519 7.19 3.93 19.67
CA VAL A 519 6.83 2.61 20.21
C VAL A 519 6.70 1.64 19.05
N VAL A 520 7.35 0.49 19.17
CA VAL A 520 7.18 -0.63 18.24
C VAL A 520 6.65 -1.85 18.96
N CYS A 521 5.81 -2.64 18.30
CA CYS A 521 5.47 -3.99 18.74
C CYS A 521 6.33 -5.00 17.97
N ARG A 522 7.05 -5.84 18.71
CA ARG A 522 7.88 -6.92 18.18
C ARG A 522 7.60 -8.21 18.92
N HIS A 523 7.05 -9.20 18.23
CA HIS A 523 6.85 -10.55 18.76
C HIS A 523 6.04 -10.57 20.08
N GLY A 524 4.97 -9.77 20.09
CA GLY A 524 4.06 -9.59 21.20
C GLY A 524 4.59 -8.78 22.39
N GLN A 525 5.58 -7.91 22.18
CA GLN A 525 6.04 -6.97 23.20
C GLN A 525 6.15 -5.57 22.63
N LEU A 526 5.65 -4.58 23.38
CA LEU A 526 5.94 -3.17 23.11
C LEU A 526 7.37 -2.84 23.56
N GLU A 527 8.09 -2.14 22.71
CA GLU A 527 9.43 -1.60 22.97
C GLU A 527 9.45 -0.10 22.68
N LEU A 528 10.01 0.68 23.59
CA LEU A 528 10.32 2.09 23.37
C LEU A 528 11.70 2.22 22.76
N VAL A 529 11.80 2.93 21.64
CA VAL A 529 13.09 3.30 21.04
C VAL A 529 13.17 4.83 21.05
N LEU A 530 13.98 5.36 21.96
CA LEU A 530 14.17 6.80 22.14
C LEU A 530 15.40 7.28 21.35
N ALA A 531 15.34 8.49 20.82
CA ALA A 531 16.43 9.07 20.05
C ALA A 531 16.56 10.60 20.23
N ASP A 532 17.75 11.12 19.91
CA ASP A 532 17.97 12.57 19.79
C ASP A 532 17.25 13.12 18.54
N VAL A 533 17.30 12.37 17.43
CA VAL A 533 16.62 12.67 16.18
C VAL A 533 15.92 11.42 15.63
N THR A 534 14.66 11.57 15.25
CA THR A 534 13.90 10.56 14.51
C THR A 534 13.85 10.93 13.03
N ILE A 535 14.07 9.96 12.15
CA ILE A 535 13.77 10.05 10.72
C ILE A 535 12.51 9.22 10.46
N ASP A 536 11.41 9.87 10.08
CA ASP A 536 10.22 9.20 9.55
C ASP A 536 10.49 8.82 8.08
N ALA A 537 10.86 7.57 7.87
CA ALA A 537 11.09 6.97 6.57
C ALA A 537 10.09 5.83 6.28
N THR A 538 8.91 5.82 6.91
CA THR A 538 7.92 4.76 6.73
C THR A 538 7.33 4.76 5.31
N GLY A 539 7.50 5.87 4.60
CA GLY A 539 6.89 6.12 3.29
C GLY A 539 5.43 6.57 3.38
N ASP A 540 4.83 6.52 4.57
CA ASP A 540 3.43 6.90 4.81
C ASP A 540 3.28 8.02 5.85
N GLY A 541 4.41 8.57 6.34
CA GLY A 541 4.46 9.65 7.33
C GLY A 541 3.83 9.27 8.66
N ASP A 542 3.98 8.01 9.09
CA ASP A 542 3.25 7.47 10.24
C ASP A 542 3.73 8.10 11.55
N VAL A 543 5.04 8.28 11.75
CA VAL A 543 5.58 8.90 12.97
C VAL A 543 5.13 10.35 13.07
N ALA A 544 5.23 11.09 11.97
CA ALA A 544 4.81 12.49 11.91
C ALA A 544 3.32 12.63 12.22
N ALA A 545 2.47 11.79 11.62
CA ALA A 545 1.03 11.80 11.87
C ALA A 545 0.68 11.43 13.32
N MET A 546 1.29 10.38 13.87
CA MET A 546 1.11 9.98 15.28
C MET A 546 1.59 11.06 16.26
N ALA A 547 2.63 11.82 15.89
CA ALA A 547 3.12 12.95 16.67
C ALA A 547 2.27 14.23 16.52
N GLY A 548 1.22 14.21 15.69
CA GLY A 548 0.29 15.33 15.50
C GLY A 548 0.65 16.31 14.38
N ALA A 549 1.49 15.92 13.42
CA ALA A 549 1.75 16.72 12.23
C ALA A 549 0.50 16.84 11.36
N SER A 550 0.33 18.00 10.74
CA SER A 550 -0.66 18.20 9.66
C SER A 550 -0.16 17.55 8.38
N PHE A 551 -1.09 17.03 7.57
CA PHE A 551 -0.77 16.34 6.32
C PHE A 551 -1.93 16.40 5.32
N GLN A 552 -1.61 16.08 4.07
CA GLN A 552 -2.56 15.87 2.98
C GLN A 552 -2.50 14.42 2.48
N ILE A 553 -3.60 13.90 1.91
CA ILE A 553 -3.67 12.57 1.30
C ILE A 553 -4.73 12.54 0.20
N GLY A 554 -4.47 11.79 -0.87
CA GLY A 554 -5.39 11.69 -2.01
C GLY A 554 -5.55 13.01 -2.76
N ASP A 555 -6.41 13.01 -3.78
CA ASP A 555 -6.82 14.21 -4.49
C ASP A 555 -7.72 15.12 -3.65
N SER A 556 -7.72 16.42 -3.97
CA SER A 556 -8.46 17.42 -3.18
C SER A 556 -10.00 17.35 -3.29
N ARG A 557 -10.55 16.54 -4.21
CA ARG A 557 -11.99 16.44 -4.44
C ARG A 557 -12.60 15.17 -3.86
N ILE A 558 -12.18 13.99 -4.33
CA ILE A 558 -12.73 12.70 -3.91
C ILE A 558 -11.89 12.08 -2.78
N GLY A 559 -10.66 12.56 -2.58
CA GLY A 559 -9.71 11.96 -1.64
C GLY A 559 -9.09 10.66 -2.16
N PHE A 560 -9.19 10.40 -3.46
CA PHE A 560 -8.74 9.19 -4.12
C PHE A 560 -7.20 9.15 -4.21
N THR A 561 -6.61 8.05 -3.76
CA THR A 561 -5.16 7.83 -3.82
C THR A 561 -4.74 7.26 -5.17
N GLN A 562 -3.45 7.26 -5.49
CA GLN A 562 -2.94 6.36 -6.53
C GLN A 562 -3.24 4.89 -6.18
N ASN A 563 -3.29 4.06 -7.21
CA ASN A 563 -3.43 2.62 -7.04
C ASN A 563 -2.27 2.02 -6.23
N TYR A 564 -2.53 0.92 -5.55
CA TYR A 564 -1.48 0.08 -4.97
C TYR A 564 -1.29 -1.18 -5.83
N SER A 565 -0.08 -1.74 -5.75
CA SER A 565 0.26 -2.99 -6.41
C SER A 565 0.79 -4.01 -5.39
N GLN A 566 0.64 -5.30 -5.66
CA GLN A 566 1.41 -6.35 -5.00
C GLN A 566 2.02 -7.22 -6.09
N TRP A 567 3.34 -7.36 -6.11
CA TRP A 567 4.01 -8.14 -7.16
C TRP A 567 3.86 -9.63 -6.86
N ASP A 568 3.23 -10.35 -7.77
CA ASP A 568 3.17 -11.79 -7.74
C ASP A 568 4.19 -12.41 -8.71
N ILE A 569 4.47 -13.69 -8.51
CA ILE A 569 5.50 -14.41 -9.24
C ILE A 569 4.81 -15.61 -9.87
N ALA A 570 4.52 -15.50 -11.17
CA ALA A 570 3.97 -16.62 -11.93
C ALA A 570 4.95 -17.79 -11.96
N GLY A 571 4.46 -19.00 -11.67
CA GLY A 571 5.21 -20.21 -11.93
C GLY A 571 5.31 -20.48 -13.43
N ALA A 572 6.57 -20.54 -13.92
CA ALA A 572 6.99 -20.78 -15.30
C ALA A 572 6.68 -19.68 -16.34
N GLY A 573 7.77 -19.02 -16.74
CA GLY A 573 7.92 -17.95 -17.71
C GLY A 573 9.36 -17.43 -17.62
N LYS A 574 9.76 -16.45 -18.44
CA LYS A 574 11.08 -15.81 -18.27
C LYS A 574 11.06 -15.07 -16.93
N LEU A 575 11.69 -15.63 -15.89
CA LEU A 575 11.79 -14.98 -14.58
C LEU A 575 12.58 -13.66 -14.70
N PRO A 576 12.15 -12.58 -14.02
CA PRO A 576 10.94 -12.48 -13.19
C PRO A 576 9.66 -12.39 -14.04
N SER A 577 8.54 -12.94 -13.53
CA SER A 577 7.21 -12.70 -14.12
C SER A 577 7.03 -11.20 -14.36
N ALA A 578 6.62 -10.83 -15.56
CA ALA A 578 6.32 -9.44 -15.91
C ALA A 578 4.92 -9.02 -15.48
N THR A 579 4.14 -9.90 -14.86
CA THR A 579 2.79 -9.60 -14.39
C THR A 579 2.87 -8.81 -13.09
N ASN A 580 2.70 -7.50 -13.17
CA ASN A 580 2.30 -6.71 -12.02
C ASN A 580 0.81 -6.48 -12.08
N ARG A 581 0.18 -6.39 -10.92
CA ARG A 581 -1.24 -6.08 -10.83
C ARG A 581 -1.42 -4.82 -10.02
N ASP A 582 -1.99 -3.83 -10.67
CA ASP A 582 -2.61 -2.72 -9.98
C ASP A 582 -3.99 -3.20 -9.52
N TYR A 583 -4.16 -3.30 -8.21
CA TYR A 583 -5.31 -3.98 -7.62
C TYR A 583 -6.47 -3.06 -7.35
N ASP A 584 -6.22 -1.94 -6.69
CA ASP A 584 -7.26 -1.01 -6.29
C ASP A 584 -6.63 0.29 -5.76
N ILE A 585 -7.47 1.22 -5.32
CA ILE A 585 -7.08 2.26 -4.38
C ILE A 585 -7.23 1.81 -2.93
N LEU A 586 -6.54 2.54 -2.04
CA LEU A 586 -6.43 2.19 -0.65
C LEU A 586 -6.14 3.41 0.21
N ASP A 587 -7.03 3.73 1.13
CA ASP A 587 -6.68 4.61 2.25
C ASP A 587 -5.99 3.80 3.36
N ASN A 588 -4.68 3.63 3.26
CA ASN A 588 -3.89 2.81 4.19
C ASN A 588 -3.81 3.34 5.62
N ARG A 589 -4.47 4.46 5.92
CA ARG A 589 -4.68 4.96 7.29
C ARG A 589 -5.76 4.16 8.03
N LYS A 590 -6.57 3.38 7.31
CA LYS A 590 -7.65 2.56 7.86
C LYS A 590 -7.22 1.10 7.93
N VAL A 591 -7.52 0.46 9.05
CA VAL A 591 -7.28 -0.97 9.25
C VAL A 591 -8.13 -1.77 8.26
N SER A 592 -9.41 -1.41 8.09
CA SER A 592 -10.31 -2.10 7.16
C SER A 592 -9.81 -2.09 5.72
N GLU A 593 -9.37 -0.93 5.23
CA GLU A 593 -8.81 -0.77 3.90
C GLU A 593 -7.55 -1.64 3.74
N GLN A 594 -6.60 -1.59 4.68
CA GLN A 594 -5.39 -2.42 4.60
C GLN A 594 -5.71 -3.92 4.51
N GLN A 595 -6.66 -4.41 5.33
CA GLN A 595 -7.10 -5.80 5.26
C GLN A 595 -7.77 -6.10 3.91
N ARG A 596 -8.60 -5.19 3.39
CA ARG A 596 -9.22 -5.32 2.07
C ARG A 596 -8.19 -5.47 0.97
N GLY A 597 -7.17 -4.61 0.96
CA GLY A 597 -6.11 -4.67 -0.03
C GLY A 597 -5.33 -5.99 0.01
N LEU A 598 -5.00 -6.47 1.21
CA LEU A 598 -4.35 -7.77 1.38
C LEU A 598 -5.22 -8.90 0.85
N PHE A 599 -6.48 -8.98 1.25
CA PHE A 599 -7.37 -10.10 0.88
C PHE A 599 -7.61 -10.18 -0.63
N ILE A 600 -7.83 -9.05 -1.30
CA ILE A 600 -7.98 -9.00 -2.77
C ILE A 600 -6.70 -9.52 -3.44
N SER A 601 -5.56 -8.98 -3.03
CA SER A 601 -4.28 -9.30 -3.67
C SER A 601 -3.90 -10.77 -3.50
N HIS A 602 -4.13 -11.35 -2.31
CA HIS A 602 -3.89 -12.77 -2.05
C HIS A 602 -4.78 -13.68 -2.87
N TYR A 603 -6.06 -13.31 -3.02
CA TYR A 603 -7.03 -14.12 -3.74
C TYR A 603 -6.65 -14.24 -5.22
N GLU A 604 -6.25 -13.12 -5.82
CA GLU A 604 -5.92 -13.04 -7.24
C GLU A 604 -4.48 -13.50 -7.56
N ALA A 605 -3.56 -13.48 -6.60
CA ALA A 605 -2.14 -13.81 -6.83
C ALA A 605 -1.91 -15.24 -7.36
N HIS A 606 -0.79 -15.42 -8.05
CA HIS A 606 -0.28 -16.71 -8.53
C HIS A 606 -0.06 -17.76 -7.43
N CYS A 607 -0.10 -19.04 -7.83
CA CYS A 607 0.04 -20.16 -6.92
C CYS A 607 1.48 -20.35 -6.45
N TYR A 608 2.48 -20.06 -7.29
CA TYR A 608 3.90 -20.22 -6.96
C TYR A 608 4.34 -19.35 -5.77
N ASP A 609 4.38 -18.01 -5.91
CA ASP A 609 4.66 -17.08 -4.80
C ASP A 609 4.18 -15.65 -5.13
N PHE A 610 4.16 -14.79 -4.12
CA PHE A 610 4.00 -13.35 -4.25
C PHE A 610 4.73 -12.61 -3.12
N HIS A 611 5.10 -11.36 -3.39
CA HIS A 611 5.85 -10.52 -2.47
C HIS A 611 5.01 -10.11 -1.25
N PRO A 612 5.57 -10.10 -0.01
CA PRO A 612 4.78 -9.80 1.19
C PRO A 612 4.42 -8.31 1.34
N PHE A 613 5.09 -7.40 0.61
CA PHE A 613 4.84 -5.97 0.71
C PHE A 613 3.81 -5.49 -0.31
N MET A 614 2.70 -4.92 0.17
CA MET A 614 1.79 -4.13 -0.64
C MET A 614 2.43 -2.78 -0.97
N THR A 615 2.78 -2.58 -2.23
CA THR A 615 3.45 -1.37 -2.72
C THR A 615 2.45 -0.23 -2.91
N VAL A 616 2.16 0.47 -1.82
CA VAL A 616 1.36 1.71 -1.83
C VAL A 616 2.17 2.84 -2.48
N ARG A 617 1.58 3.51 -3.48
CA ARG A 617 2.24 4.58 -4.25
C ARG A 617 2.05 5.97 -3.66
N GLU A 618 0.90 6.20 -3.03
CA GLU A 618 0.51 7.48 -2.43
C GLU A 618 -0.05 7.25 -1.03
N SER A 619 0.39 8.06 -0.06
CA SER A 619 -0.16 8.13 1.29
C SER A 619 -0.01 9.56 1.81
N ARG A 620 0.13 9.76 3.12
CA ARG A 620 0.24 11.09 3.73
C ARG A 620 1.47 11.84 3.21
N ARG A 621 1.27 13.11 2.88
CA ARG A 621 2.31 14.12 2.59
C ARG A 621 2.29 15.11 3.75
N ILE A 622 3.33 15.06 4.58
CA ILE A 622 3.43 15.83 5.82
C ILE A 622 3.71 17.30 5.50
N ASP A 623 3.04 18.24 6.17
CA ASP A 623 3.35 19.65 6.01
C ASP A 623 4.75 19.98 6.52
N GLY A 624 5.66 20.27 5.58
CA GLY A 624 7.00 20.77 5.85
C GLY A 624 7.03 22.27 6.10
N ILE A 625 8.20 22.81 6.44
CA ILE A 625 8.43 24.26 6.43
C ILE A 625 8.15 24.82 5.03
N HIS A 626 8.49 24.05 3.99
CA HIS A 626 8.04 24.27 2.61
C HIS A 626 7.37 23.02 2.07
N ASN A 627 6.25 23.17 1.39
CA ASN A 627 5.67 22.09 0.59
C ASN A 627 5.98 22.39 -0.88
N ILE A 628 6.78 21.53 -1.52
CA ILE A 628 7.02 21.64 -2.97
C ILE A 628 5.68 21.47 -3.68
N ASP A 629 5.31 22.42 -4.53
CA ASP A 629 4.07 22.33 -5.31
C ASP A 629 4.34 22.08 -6.80
N LEU A 630 3.28 21.91 -7.59
CA LEU A 630 3.41 21.72 -9.04
C LEU A 630 4.18 22.85 -9.71
N ILE A 631 4.01 24.10 -9.27
CA ILE A 631 4.61 25.25 -9.94
C ILE A 631 6.11 25.30 -9.65
N ASP A 632 6.53 25.04 -8.42
CA ASP A 632 7.94 24.88 -8.07
C ASP A 632 8.62 23.85 -9.00
N CYS A 633 7.94 22.73 -9.26
CA CYS A 633 8.44 21.69 -10.17
C CYS A 633 8.57 22.19 -11.61
N VAL A 634 7.49 22.71 -12.21
CA VAL A 634 7.47 22.99 -13.66
C VAL A 634 8.19 24.29 -14.04
N GLU A 635 8.37 25.22 -13.10
CA GLU A 635 9.24 26.40 -13.26
C GLU A 635 10.70 26.12 -12.89
N LYS A 636 11.02 24.90 -12.41
CA LYS A 636 12.38 24.47 -12.03
C LYS A 636 13.02 25.42 -11.01
N ARG A 637 12.22 25.81 -10.01
CA ARG A 637 12.61 26.78 -8.98
C ARG A 637 13.89 26.33 -8.29
N HIS A 638 14.80 27.29 -8.07
CA HIS A 638 16.01 27.04 -7.31
C HIS A 638 15.85 27.37 -5.83
N PHE A 639 16.32 26.48 -4.98
CA PHE A 639 16.36 26.65 -3.53
C PHE A 639 17.80 26.68 -3.01
N GLU A 640 18.11 27.66 -2.16
CA GLU A 640 19.43 27.79 -1.53
C GLU A 640 19.83 26.55 -0.70
N ASP A 641 18.85 25.87 -0.13
CA ASP A 641 18.99 24.68 0.71
C ASP A 641 18.64 23.39 -0.04
N VAL A 642 18.87 23.34 -1.36
CA VAL A 642 18.69 22.11 -2.16
C VAL A 642 19.46 20.94 -1.56
N LEU A 643 18.73 19.87 -1.29
CA LEU A 643 19.22 18.65 -0.66
C LEU A 643 19.46 17.55 -1.69
N ALA A 644 18.46 17.30 -2.54
CA ALA A 644 18.48 16.24 -3.54
C ALA A 644 17.77 16.68 -4.82
N LEU A 645 18.04 15.97 -5.90
CA LEU A 645 17.35 16.14 -7.18
C LEU A 645 16.46 14.92 -7.42
N ALA A 646 15.30 15.16 -8.02
CA ALA A 646 14.44 14.10 -8.51
C ALA A 646 14.06 14.33 -9.97
N SER A 647 13.78 13.26 -10.72
CA SER A 647 13.42 13.40 -12.13
C SER A 647 12.32 12.42 -12.50
N SER A 648 11.25 12.92 -13.12
CA SER A 648 10.18 12.10 -13.70
C SER A 648 9.35 12.92 -14.69
N ASP A 649 8.45 12.23 -15.38
CA ASP A 649 7.24 12.81 -15.99
C ASP A 649 6.10 12.98 -14.96
N PHE A 650 4.99 13.59 -15.39
CA PHE A 650 3.76 13.68 -14.60
C PHE A 650 3.02 12.34 -14.62
N ASP A 651 3.32 11.48 -13.64
CA ASP A 651 2.80 10.12 -13.51
C ASP A 651 1.74 9.97 -12.38
N PRO A 652 0.44 10.21 -12.67
CA PRO A 652 -0.63 10.19 -11.69
C PRO A 652 -1.10 8.78 -11.33
N HIS A 653 -0.74 7.74 -12.09
CA HIS A 653 -1.15 6.34 -11.86
C HIS A 653 -2.66 6.18 -11.54
N ASN A 654 -3.46 7.01 -12.22
CA ASN A 654 -4.91 7.20 -12.13
C ASN A 654 -5.30 8.26 -13.19
N VAL A 655 -6.59 8.48 -13.43
CA VAL A 655 -7.12 9.68 -14.08
C VAL A 655 -6.67 10.92 -13.30
N ALA A 656 -5.93 11.80 -13.97
CA ALA A 656 -5.51 13.05 -13.37
C ALA A 656 -6.74 13.93 -13.05
N SER A 657 -6.84 14.36 -11.79
CA SER A 657 -8.04 14.97 -11.21
C SER A 657 -7.96 16.49 -11.02
N SER A 658 -6.75 17.08 -11.10
CA SER A 658 -6.56 18.52 -10.87
C SER A 658 -7.14 19.37 -12.00
N GLU A 659 -7.44 20.64 -11.69
CA GLU A 659 -7.91 21.63 -12.66
C GLU A 659 -6.92 21.81 -13.81
N TYR A 660 -5.60 21.72 -13.55
CA TYR A 660 -4.57 21.73 -14.60
C TYR A 660 -4.77 20.58 -15.59
N SER A 661 -5.07 19.37 -15.12
CA SER A 661 -5.33 18.24 -16.01
C SER A 661 -6.66 18.36 -16.74
N LYS A 662 -7.72 18.82 -16.05
CA LYS A 662 -9.05 18.98 -16.67
C LYS A 662 -9.07 20.06 -17.75
N CYS A 663 -8.29 21.13 -17.59
CA CYS A 663 -8.12 22.16 -18.61
C CYS A 663 -7.07 21.79 -19.68
N GLY A 664 -6.53 20.57 -19.67
CA GLY A 664 -5.55 20.11 -20.66
C GLY A 664 -4.17 20.76 -20.56
N PHE A 665 -3.84 21.36 -19.41
CA PHE A 665 -2.54 21.99 -19.15
C PHE A 665 -1.49 21.04 -18.61
N LEU A 666 -1.89 19.90 -18.06
CA LEU A 666 -0.97 18.91 -17.50
C LEU A 666 -1.58 17.52 -17.62
N LEU A 667 -1.16 16.77 -18.62
CA LEU A 667 -1.71 15.46 -18.93
C LEU A 667 -0.77 14.35 -18.44
N PRO A 668 -1.28 13.14 -18.14
CA PRO A 668 -0.45 12.00 -17.77
C PRO A 668 0.72 11.79 -18.74
N HIS A 669 1.89 11.45 -18.21
CA HIS A 669 3.14 11.21 -18.94
C HIS A 669 3.68 12.39 -19.75
N SER A 670 3.24 13.62 -19.43
CA SER A 670 3.83 14.86 -19.93
C SER A 670 4.98 15.35 -19.03
N ASN A 671 5.71 16.37 -19.49
CA ASN A 671 6.70 17.12 -18.71
C ASN A 671 7.79 16.27 -18.05
N ASP A 672 8.71 15.68 -18.82
CA ASP A 672 9.91 15.06 -18.24
C ASP A 672 10.87 16.15 -17.73
N ILE A 673 10.98 16.26 -16.41
CA ILE A 673 11.72 17.34 -15.75
C ILE A 673 12.53 16.83 -14.57
N THR A 674 13.57 17.58 -14.23
CA THR A 674 14.31 17.43 -12.97
C THR A 674 13.90 18.54 -12.01
N VAL A 675 13.58 18.15 -10.77
CA VAL A 675 13.08 19.01 -9.70
C VAL A 675 14.05 19.01 -8.52
N GLU A 676 14.14 20.16 -7.83
CA GLU A 676 14.95 20.34 -6.64
C GLU A 676 14.13 20.03 -5.39
N ILE A 677 14.63 19.18 -4.49
CA ILE A 677 14.05 18.92 -3.17
C ILE A 677 14.85 19.71 -2.14
N PRO A 678 14.27 20.75 -1.49
CA PRO A 678 14.98 21.53 -0.49
C PRO A 678 14.91 20.90 0.90
N TYR A 679 15.91 21.18 1.74
CA TYR A 679 16.00 20.71 3.11
C TYR A 679 14.75 21.04 3.94
N ARG A 680 14.25 22.27 3.82
CA ARG A 680 13.03 22.73 4.51
C ARG A 680 11.77 21.89 4.20
N SER A 681 11.76 21.09 3.12
CA SER A 681 10.65 20.18 2.82
C SER A 681 10.70 18.86 3.59
N ILE A 682 11.87 18.46 4.09
CA ILE A 682 12.00 17.29 4.98
C ILE A 682 11.86 17.65 6.47
N VAL A 683 11.77 18.93 6.81
CA VAL A 683 11.58 19.40 8.19
C VAL A 683 10.09 19.69 8.43
N PRO A 684 9.41 18.97 9.36
CA PRO A 684 8.01 19.24 9.68
C PRO A 684 7.77 20.67 10.17
N LYS A 685 6.65 21.26 9.76
CA LYS A 685 6.33 22.67 10.04
C LYS A 685 6.23 23.01 11.53
N LYS A 686 5.68 22.09 12.33
CA LYS A 686 5.35 22.33 13.75
C LYS A 686 6.12 21.46 14.73
N LEU A 687 6.62 20.30 14.30
CA LEU A 687 7.32 19.35 15.16
C LEU A 687 8.84 19.58 15.16
N ASP A 688 9.48 19.28 16.29
CA ASP A 688 10.94 19.21 16.42
C ASP A 688 11.40 17.76 16.68
N GLY A 689 12.71 17.51 16.60
CA GLY A 689 13.29 16.18 16.79
C GLY A 689 12.95 15.17 15.69
N LEU A 690 12.40 15.64 14.55
CA LEU A 690 11.91 14.82 13.46
C LEU A 690 12.38 15.34 12.10
N LEU A 691 12.78 14.43 11.22
CA LEU A 691 12.98 14.63 9.78
C LEU A 691 12.11 13.64 9.01
N ILE A 692 11.67 13.99 7.81
CA ILE A 692 10.86 13.13 6.94
C ILE A 692 11.68 12.68 5.73
N SER A 693 11.69 11.40 5.42
CA SER A 693 12.33 10.89 4.20
C SER A 693 11.43 9.90 3.45
N GLY A 694 11.81 9.58 2.21
CA GLY A 694 10.95 8.82 1.30
C GLY A 694 9.92 9.71 0.60
N ARG A 695 8.70 9.23 0.40
CA ARG A 695 7.67 9.96 -0.35
C ARG A 695 6.77 10.86 0.52
N GLY A 696 6.91 10.79 1.85
CA GLY A 696 6.02 11.48 2.80
C GLY A 696 6.40 12.92 3.14
N PHE A 697 7.51 13.45 2.61
CA PHE A 697 7.98 14.82 2.91
C PHE A 697 7.02 15.90 2.38
N GLY A 698 7.28 17.16 2.74
CA GLY A 698 6.48 18.33 2.35
C GLY A 698 6.38 18.55 0.86
N GLN A 699 5.24 18.15 0.29
CA GLN A 699 4.92 18.36 -1.12
C GLN A 699 3.41 18.25 -1.40
N SER A 700 2.95 18.87 -2.49
CA SER A 700 1.60 18.68 -3.01
C SER A 700 1.46 17.32 -3.71
N ARG A 701 0.21 16.90 -3.98
CA ARG A 701 -0.05 15.65 -4.71
C ARG A 701 0.50 15.68 -6.14
N ASN A 702 0.43 16.82 -6.80
CA ASN A 702 0.93 16.95 -8.17
C ASN A 702 2.47 16.94 -8.19
N ALA A 703 3.11 17.58 -7.21
CA ALA A 703 4.57 17.52 -7.05
C ALA A 703 5.09 16.09 -6.79
N LEU A 704 4.36 15.30 -5.99
CA LEU A 704 4.67 13.89 -5.72
C LEU A 704 4.96 13.07 -6.99
N GLN A 705 4.29 13.40 -8.10
CA GLN A 705 4.45 12.68 -9.36
C GLN A 705 5.86 12.81 -9.94
N PHE A 706 6.57 13.90 -9.62
CA PHE A 706 7.93 14.15 -10.08
C PHE A 706 9.02 13.65 -9.11
N THR A 707 8.69 13.44 -7.83
CA THR A 707 9.67 13.30 -6.75
C THR A 707 9.77 11.90 -6.15
N ARG A 708 8.82 11.00 -6.45
CA ARG A 708 8.71 9.68 -5.78
C ARG A 708 9.53 8.55 -6.41
N MET A 709 10.36 8.83 -7.42
CA MET A 709 11.11 7.79 -8.13
C MET A 709 12.16 7.15 -7.22
N THR A 710 12.27 5.82 -7.28
CA THR A 710 13.12 5.07 -6.35
C THR A 710 14.59 5.48 -6.40
N ALA A 711 15.14 5.80 -7.59
CA ALA A 711 16.54 6.22 -7.69
C ALA A 711 16.81 7.49 -6.85
N ASP A 712 15.87 8.43 -6.88
CA ASP A 712 15.97 9.72 -6.19
C ASP A 712 15.77 9.57 -4.69
N LEU A 713 14.79 8.75 -4.29
CA LEU A 713 14.51 8.47 -2.88
C LEU A 713 15.64 7.74 -2.15
N LEU A 714 16.46 6.94 -2.87
CA LEU A 714 17.67 6.32 -2.31
C LEU A 714 18.70 7.38 -1.92
N VAL A 715 18.91 8.37 -2.79
CA VAL A 715 19.84 9.49 -2.55
C VAL A 715 19.30 10.39 -1.44
N LEU A 716 18.02 10.80 -1.52
CA LEU A 716 17.36 11.59 -0.48
C LEU A 716 17.47 10.92 0.89
N GLY A 717 17.22 9.61 0.95
CA GLY A 717 17.39 8.81 2.17
C GLY A 717 18.79 8.96 2.75
N TYR A 718 19.83 8.61 1.97
CA TYR A 718 21.21 8.68 2.43
C TYR A 718 21.61 10.06 2.96
N LEU A 719 21.28 11.13 2.23
CA LEU A 719 21.61 12.50 2.64
C LEU A 719 20.81 12.93 3.90
N THR A 720 19.55 12.50 4.03
CA THR A 720 18.74 12.73 5.24
C THR A 720 19.39 12.08 6.47
N GLY A 721 19.95 10.87 6.30
CA GLY A 721 20.71 10.17 7.34
C GLY A 721 21.93 10.94 7.82
N GLN A 722 22.72 11.48 6.88
CA GLN A 722 23.89 12.30 7.22
C GLN A 722 23.50 13.58 7.97
N ILE A 723 22.40 14.23 7.56
CA ILE A 723 21.87 15.40 8.27
C ILE A 723 21.46 15.02 9.69
N ALA A 724 20.71 13.93 9.88
CA ALA A 724 20.24 13.51 11.20
C ALA A 724 21.41 13.26 12.17
N ALA A 725 22.48 12.61 11.71
CA ALA A 725 23.69 12.40 12.48
C ALA A 725 24.34 13.74 12.90
N ASP A 726 24.50 14.67 11.96
CA ASP A 726 25.12 15.97 12.24
C ASP A 726 24.26 16.85 13.17
N VAL A 727 22.94 16.81 12.99
CA VAL A 727 21.96 17.47 13.89
C VAL A 727 22.06 16.89 15.30
N ALA A 728 22.11 15.57 15.44
CA ALA A 728 22.22 14.89 16.74
C ALA A 728 23.53 15.27 17.46
N TRP A 729 24.67 15.27 16.76
CA TRP A 729 25.95 15.65 17.37
C TRP A 729 26.02 17.12 17.76
N LYS A 730 25.52 18.01 16.90
CA LYS A 730 25.49 19.45 17.18
C LYS A 730 24.44 19.83 18.21
N LYS A 731 23.49 18.92 18.53
CA LYS A 731 22.38 19.13 19.46
C LYS A 731 21.56 20.38 19.12
N VAL A 732 21.34 20.60 17.83
CA VAL A 732 20.51 21.69 17.32
C VAL A 732 19.15 21.16 16.89
N ARG A 733 18.13 22.02 16.85
CA ARG A 733 16.83 21.63 16.31
C ARG A 733 16.94 21.50 14.79
N PRO A 734 16.26 20.52 14.14
CA PRO A 734 16.23 20.43 12.68
C PRO A 734 15.87 21.76 11.99
N ARG A 735 14.90 22.51 12.53
CA ARG A 735 14.49 23.81 11.96
C ARG A 735 15.55 24.91 12.04
N ASP A 736 16.54 24.79 12.93
CA ASP A 736 17.63 25.76 13.09
C ASP A 736 18.92 25.30 12.40
N TYR A 737 18.91 24.13 11.75
CA TYR A 737 20.08 23.54 11.13
C TYR A 737 20.33 24.12 9.72
N SER A 738 21.60 24.39 9.40
CA SER A 738 22.01 24.81 8.05
C SER A 738 22.73 23.66 7.34
N VAL A 739 22.18 23.23 6.20
CA VAL A 739 22.77 22.18 5.35
C VAL A 739 24.00 22.63 4.55
N SER A 740 24.34 23.93 4.57
CA SER A 740 25.38 24.53 3.73
C SER A 740 26.76 23.86 3.82
N THR A 741 27.12 23.34 5.00
CA THR A 741 28.40 22.63 5.18
C THR A 741 28.37 21.27 4.48
N LEU A 742 27.28 20.51 4.64
CA LEU A 742 27.10 19.22 3.99
C LEU A 742 26.93 19.37 2.48
N GLN A 743 26.25 20.41 1.98
CA GLN A 743 26.14 20.68 0.54
C GLN A 743 27.52 20.82 -0.12
N LYS A 744 28.49 21.49 0.52
CA LYS A 744 29.87 21.60 0.03
C LYS A 744 30.58 20.24 -0.01
N GLU A 745 30.36 19.42 1.02
CA GLU A 745 30.88 18.06 1.06
C GLU A 745 30.29 17.21 -0.08
N TRP A 746 28.98 17.25 -0.27
CA TRP A 746 28.27 16.51 -1.33
C TRP A 746 28.68 16.93 -2.73
N VAL A 747 28.97 18.22 -2.95
CA VAL A 747 29.57 18.69 -4.20
C VAL A 747 30.96 18.09 -4.42
N SER A 748 31.80 18.05 -3.39
CA SER A 748 33.14 17.44 -3.50
C SER A 748 33.09 15.93 -3.79
N LEU A 749 32.03 15.25 -3.34
CA LEU A 749 31.76 13.83 -3.58
C LEU A 749 31.00 13.56 -4.90
N GLY A 750 30.52 14.61 -5.59
CA GLY A 750 29.70 14.49 -6.80
C GLY A 750 28.25 14.03 -6.55
N TYR A 751 27.76 14.10 -5.32
CA TYR A 751 26.38 13.75 -4.96
C TYR A 751 25.39 14.87 -5.28
N LEU A 752 25.87 16.11 -5.26
CA LEU A 752 25.14 17.31 -5.69
C LEU A 752 25.99 18.04 -6.76
N PRO A 753 25.44 18.48 -7.91
CA PRO A 753 26.23 19.20 -8.90
C PRO A 753 26.65 20.59 -8.40
N ALA A 754 27.87 21.02 -8.76
CA ALA A 754 28.48 22.24 -8.21
C ALA A 754 27.71 23.52 -8.58
N GLU A 755 27.04 23.55 -9.73
CA GLU A 755 26.29 24.74 -10.17
C GLU A 755 25.18 25.14 -9.20
N TYR A 756 24.61 24.19 -8.45
CA TYR A 756 23.51 24.43 -7.51
C TYR A 756 23.93 25.24 -6.28
N LEU A 757 25.23 25.36 -5.97
CA LEU A 757 25.70 26.26 -4.91
C LEU A 757 25.76 27.73 -5.35
N SER A 758 25.74 27.97 -6.66
CA SER A 758 25.96 29.30 -7.26
C SER A 758 24.74 29.85 -8.02
N LYS A 759 23.75 28.99 -8.27
CA LYS A 759 22.50 29.36 -8.93
C LYS A 759 21.75 30.37 -8.05
N LYS A 760 21.14 31.39 -8.66
CA LYS A 760 20.39 32.40 -7.91
C LYS A 760 19.04 31.83 -7.48
N PRO A 761 18.68 31.87 -6.18
CA PRO A 761 17.35 31.49 -5.74
C PRO A 761 16.31 32.43 -6.33
N GLY A 762 15.10 31.93 -6.61
CA GLY A 762 13.99 32.79 -7.00
C GLY A 762 13.01 32.17 -7.98
N ASP A 763 11.91 32.90 -8.14
CA ASP A 763 10.80 32.59 -9.04
C ASP A 763 10.64 33.77 -10.01
N LEU A 764 10.76 33.51 -11.31
CA LEU A 764 10.62 34.53 -12.36
C LEU A 764 9.16 34.83 -12.70
N ARG A 765 8.18 34.12 -12.14
CA ARG A 765 6.75 34.34 -12.45
C ARG A 765 6.23 35.70 -11.99
N ALA A 766 6.89 36.34 -11.03
CA ALA A 766 6.54 37.69 -10.58
C ALA A 766 7.30 38.79 -11.36
N ASP A 767 8.22 38.43 -12.25
CA ASP A 767 8.95 39.39 -13.07
C ASP A 767 8.03 39.98 -14.14
N LYS A 768 7.90 41.32 -14.14
CA LYS A 768 6.98 42.02 -15.03
C LYS A 768 7.31 41.80 -16.51
N ALA A 769 8.59 41.79 -16.88
CA ALA A 769 8.99 41.60 -18.27
C ALA A 769 8.69 40.16 -18.74
N GLU A 770 8.87 39.17 -17.85
CA GLU A 770 8.51 37.79 -18.14
C GLU A 770 6.99 37.59 -18.29
N ILE A 771 6.18 38.22 -17.44
CA ILE A 771 4.71 38.21 -17.58
C ILE A 771 4.31 38.85 -18.92
N GLU A 772 4.85 40.03 -19.24
CA GLU A 772 4.58 40.71 -20.52
C GLU A 772 4.99 39.85 -21.72
N ARG A 773 6.15 39.19 -21.67
CA ARG A 773 6.61 38.26 -22.70
C ARG A 773 5.64 37.09 -22.89
N ARG A 774 5.23 36.41 -21.80
CA ARG A 774 4.29 35.28 -21.86
C ARG A 774 2.96 35.70 -22.48
N VAL A 775 2.41 36.84 -22.05
CA VAL A 775 1.14 37.35 -22.58
C VAL A 775 1.27 37.79 -24.04
N GLN A 776 2.36 38.44 -24.43
CA GLN A 776 2.61 38.82 -25.83
C GLN A 776 2.69 37.59 -26.74
N GLN A 777 3.33 36.51 -26.29
CA GLN A 777 3.41 35.28 -27.06
C GLN A 777 2.04 34.59 -27.16
N LEU A 778 1.25 34.60 -26.08
CA LEU A 778 -0.15 34.14 -26.10
C LEU A 778 -0.99 34.94 -27.10
N GLU A 779 -0.89 36.27 -27.07
CA GLU A 779 -1.53 37.19 -28.02
C GLU A 779 -1.06 36.93 -29.47
N SER A 780 0.18 36.47 -29.66
CA SER A 780 0.70 36.08 -30.97
C SER A 780 0.17 34.73 -31.49
N GLY A 781 -0.75 34.07 -30.79
CA GLY A 781 -1.33 32.79 -31.20
C GLY A 781 -0.49 31.57 -30.81
N ALA A 782 0.54 31.72 -29.98
CA ALA A 782 1.39 30.61 -29.55
C ALA A 782 0.70 29.82 -28.42
N SER A 783 0.04 28.71 -28.77
CA SER A 783 -0.82 27.93 -27.86
C SER A 783 -0.10 27.33 -26.65
N GLU A 784 1.21 27.08 -26.72
CA GLU A 784 2.01 26.60 -25.58
C GLU A 784 2.03 27.58 -24.40
N TYR A 785 1.86 28.88 -24.68
CA TYR A 785 1.82 29.92 -23.64
C TYR A 785 0.53 29.92 -22.84
N LEU A 786 -0.48 29.14 -23.26
CA LEU A 786 -1.68 28.92 -22.49
C LEU A 786 -1.33 28.25 -21.15
N TYR A 787 -0.45 27.25 -21.19
CA TYR A 787 0.07 26.61 -19.99
C TYR A 787 1.10 27.46 -19.25
N GLU A 788 1.94 28.25 -19.94
CA GLU A 788 2.90 29.13 -19.25
C GLU A 788 2.20 30.27 -18.49
N CYS A 789 1.14 30.84 -19.04
CA CYS A 789 0.35 31.90 -18.41
C CYS A 789 -0.48 31.37 -17.24
N SER A 790 -1.00 30.14 -17.31
CA SER A 790 -1.84 29.57 -16.25
C SER A 790 -1.10 29.30 -14.93
N ARG A 791 0.24 29.36 -14.94
CA ARG A 791 1.10 29.21 -13.77
C ARG A 791 1.36 30.52 -13.04
N VAL A 792 1.06 31.66 -13.66
CA VAL A 792 1.28 32.99 -13.05
C VAL A 792 0.14 33.29 -12.08
N GLU A 793 0.48 33.94 -10.97
CA GLU A 793 -0.50 34.31 -9.96
C GLU A 793 -1.55 35.27 -10.53
N LYS A 794 -2.83 34.96 -10.27
CA LYS A 794 -3.98 35.63 -10.88
C LYS A 794 -3.92 37.16 -10.75
N SER A 795 -3.52 37.68 -9.58
CA SER A 795 -3.51 39.13 -9.35
C SER A 795 -2.50 39.88 -10.22
N LEU A 796 -1.43 39.20 -10.67
CA LEU A 796 -0.36 39.80 -11.46
C LEU A 796 -0.65 39.80 -12.96
N ILE A 797 -1.30 38.74 -13.48
CA ILE A 797 -1.46 38.54 -14.93
C ILE A 797 -2.83 38.95 -15.46
N LEU A 798 -3.90 38.80 -14.66
CA LEU A 798 -5.27 39.04 -15.13
C LEU A 798 -5.50 40.46 -15.68
N PRO A 799 -5.02 41.56 -15.06
CA PRO A 799 -5.20 42.90 -15.60
C PRO A 799 -4.62 43.06 -17.01
N LEU A 800 -3.44 42.47 -17.26
CA LEU A 800 -2.78 42.53 -18.56
C LEU A 800 -3.53 41.68 -19.60
N ILE A 801 -4.00 40.49 -19.23
CA ILE A 801 -4.81 39.66 -20.13
C ILE A 801 -6.07 40.41 -20.59
N LYS A 802 -6.77 41.07 -19.67
CA LYS A 802 -7.97 41.88 -19.99
C LYS A 802 -7.64 43.03 -20.93
N GLU A 803 -6.57 43.77 -20.64
CA GLU A 803 -6.12 44.87 -21.50
C GLU A 803 -5.83 44.38 -22.93
N ARG A 804 -5.10 43.26 -23.07
CA ARG A 804 -4.71 42.69 -24.37
C ARG A 804 -5.91 42.12 -25.11
N PHE A 805 -6.82 41.44 -24.40
CA PHE A 805 -8.05 40.90 -24.99
C PHE A 805 -8.92 41.99 -25.62
N ALA A 806 -9.06 43.12 -24.95
CA ALA A 806 -9.84 44.27 -25.44
C ALA A 806 -9.21 44.94 -26.68
N LYS A 807 -7.88 44.92 -26.80
CA LYS A 807 -7.14 45.64 -27.86
C LYS A 807 -6.78 44.80 -29.08
N THR A 808 -6.69 43.48 -28.93
CA THR A 808 -6.19 42.62 -30.01
C THR A 808 -7.28 42.31 -31.04
N ASP A 809 -6.92 42.42 -32.32
CA ASP A 809 -7.75 42.02 -33.46
C ASP A 809 -7.34 40.66 -34.04
N ARG A 810 -6.26 40.07 -33.53
CA ARG A 810 -5.76 38.78 -34.00
C ARG A 810 -6.63 37.64 -33.47
N LYS A 811 -7.34 36.96 -34.36
CA LYS A 811 -8.33 35.92 -34.00
C LYS A 811 -7.75 34.81 -33.12
N GLU A 812 -6.60 34.23 -33.48
CA GLU A 812 -6.01 33.11 -32.73
C GLU A 812 -5.57 33.56 -31.33
N GLY A 813 -4.91 34.72 -31.24
CA GLY A 813 -4.48 35.30 -29.97
C GLY A 813 -5.64 35.69 -29.07
N LYS A 814 -6.69 36.27 -29.65
CA LYS A 814 -7.90 36.68 -28.93
C LYS A 814 -8.61 35.49 -28.29
N LEU A 815 -8.70 34.37 -29.00
CA LEU A 815 -9.25 33.12 -28.46
C LEU A 815 -8.38 32.55 -27.32
N LEU A 816 -7.05 32.56 -27.45
CA LEU A 816 -6.17 32.11 -26.37
C LEU A 816 -6.24 33.00 -25.12
N LEU A 817 -6.36 34.32 -25.30
CA LEU A 817 -6.60 35.27 -24.22
C LEU A 817 -7.96 35.03 -23.55
N ALA A 818 -9.02 34.77 -24.33
CA ALA A 818 -10.33 34.37 -23.80
C ALA A 818 -10.23 33.12 -22.91
N LYS A 819 -9.51 32.10 -23.36
CA LYS A 819 -9.26 30.87 -22.56
C LYS A 819 -8.53 31.18 -21.25
N MET A 820 -7.58 32.11 -21.23
CA MET A 820 -6.94 32.54 -19.98
C MET A 820 -7.85 33.36 -19.07
N LEU A 821 -8.70 34.23 -19.61
CA LEU A 821 -9.74 34.90 -18.82
C LEU A 821 -10.61 33.87 -18.09
N ALA A 822 -11.07 32.85 -18.82
CA ALA A 822 -11.88 31.78 -18.24
C ALA A 822 -11.15 30.98 -17.15
N TRP A 823 -9.87 30.64 -17.36
CA TRP A 823 -9.02 30.01 -16.32
C TRP A 823 -8.96 30.83 -15.03
N PHE A 824 -8.85 32.15 -15.15
CA PHE A 824 -8.83 33.06 -14.01
C PHE A 824 -10.22 33.46 -13.49
N GLY A 825 -11.30 32.84 -13.97
CA GLY A 825 -12.66 33.10 -13.50
C GLY A 825 -13.25 34.42 -14.00
N ASP A 826 -12.91 34.83 -15.22
CA ASP A 826 -13.51 35.97 -15.92
C ASP A 826 -14.24 35.48 -17.19
N ALA A 827 -15.45 35.99 -17.42
CA ALA A 827 -16.38 35.51 -18.45
C ALA A 827 -16.34 36.33 -19.76
N GLU A 828 -15.56 37.40 -19.84
CA GLU A 828 -15.56 38.36 -20.96
C GLU A 828 -15.26 37.68 -22.33
N GLY A 829 -14.55 36.54 -22.32
CA GLY A 829 -14.22 35.75 -23.50
C GLY A 829 -15.11 34.52 -23.77
N ASN A 830 -16.12 34.25 -22.94
CA ASN A 830 -16.85 32.97 -22.96
C ASN A 830 -17.51 32.66 -24.32
N THR A 831 -18.07 33.67 -24.99
CA THR A 831 -18.73 33.46 -26.29
C THR A 831 -17.75 32.92 -27.34
N LEU A 832 -16.51 33.42 -27.38
CA LEU A 832 -15.49 32.92 -28.31
C LEU A 832 -15.11 31.46 -28.03
N ILE A 833 -14.99 31.10 -26.75
CA ILE A 833 -14.71 29.71 -26.33
C ILE A 833 -15.91 28.82 -26.69
N GLY A 834 -17.14 29.29 -26.46
CA GLY A 834 -18.37 28.59 -26.79
C GLY A 834 -18.57 28.38 -28.30
N GLU A 835 -18.22 29.35 -29.13
CA GLU A 835 -18.23 29.24 -30.59
C GLU A 835 -17.19 28.22 -31.09
N GLU A 836 -15.95 28.28 -30.59
CA GLU A 836 -14.94 27.26 -30.92
C GLU A 836 -15.41 25.88 -30.47
N LEU A 837 -15.96 25.77 -29.26
CA LEU A 837 -16.47 24.52 -28.70
C LEU A 837 -17.56 23.89 -29.59
N ALA A 838 -18.53 24.69 -30.04
CA ALA A 838 -19.61 24.21 -30.92
C ALA A 838 -19.04 23.70 -32.25
N ASN A 839 -18.17 24.48 -32.90
CA ASN A 839 -17.55 24.09 -34.17
C ASN A 839 -16.72 22.82 -34.05
N LEU A 840 -15.90 22.70 -32.99
CA LEU A 840 -15.10 21.50 -32.74
C LEU A 840 -16.00 20.28 -32.47
N PHE A 841 -17.10 20.46 -31.75
CA PHE A 841 -18.01 19.36 -31.48
C PHE A 841 -18.78 18.91 -32.72
N GLU A 842 -19.19 19.83 -33.60
CA GLU A 842 -19.79 19.49 -34.90
C GLU A 842 -18.82 18.66 -35.76
N LEU A 843 -17.56 19.10 -35.86
CA LEU A 843 -16.51 18.32 -36.53
C LEU A 843 -16.33 16.93 -35.92
N GLU A 844 -16.45 16.81 -34.59
CA GLU A 844 -16.31 15.52 -33.89
C GLU A 844 -17.46 14.57 -34.22
N GLN A 845 -18.66 15.11 -34.39
CA GLN A 845 -19.82 14.34 -34.82
C GLN A 845 -19.71 13.90 -36.29
N GLU A 846 -19.10 14.71 -37.15
CA GLU A 846 -18.88 14.40 -38.57
C GLU A 846 -17.77 13.35 -38.77
N ASP A 847 -16.60 13.55 -38.15
CA ASP A 847 -15.45 12.65 -38.26
C ASP A 847 -15.72 11.30 -37.57
N GLY A 848 -16.40 11.34 -36.43
CA GLY A 848 -16.58 10.20 -35.54
C GLY A 848 -15.26 9.68 -34.94
N TYR A 849 -15.37 8.70 -34.05
CA TYR A 849 -14.22 7.96 -33.55
C TYR A 849 -14.29 6.49 -33.95
N PRO A 850 -13.15 5.83 -34.18
CA PRO A 850 -13.13 4.40 -34.45
C PRO A 850 -13.74 3.62 -33.28
N LYS A 851 -14.33 2.46 -33.59
CA LYS A 851 -14.87 1.54 -32.56
C LYS A 851 -13.76 1.15 -31.60
N GLY A 852 -13.97 1.38 -30.30
CA GLY A 852 -12.96 1.11 -29.27
C GLY A 852 -11.87 2.19 -29.16
N TYR A 853 -12.17 3.43 -29.54
CA TYR A 853 -11.33 4.58 -29.23
C TYR A 853 -11.00 4.64 -27.74
N ILE A 854 -9.77 4.99 -27.41
CA ILE A 854 -9.36 5.33 -26.05
C ILE A 854 -8.59 6.62 -26.16
N ASP A 855 -8.80 7.51 -25.19
CA ASP A 855 -7.95 8.67 -24.96
C ASP A 855 -6.48 8.20 -24.84
N ASP A 856 -5.69 8.45 -25.88
CA ASP A 856 -4.28 8.08 -25.89
C ASP A 856 -3.43 9.26 -25.40
N TYR A 857 -2.96 9.17 -24.15
CA TYR A 857 -2.02 10.10 -23.57
C TYR A 857 -0.59 9.91 -24.12
N ASP A 858 -0.27 8.75 -24.71
CA ASP A 858 1.11 8.39 -25.09
C ASP A 858 1.65 9.29 -26.21
N ASN A 859 0.77 9.84 -27.05
CA ASN A 859 1.16 10.82 -28.07
C ASN A 859 1.72 12.14 -27.48
N ILE A 860 1.59 12.37 -26.17
CA ILE A 860 2.08 13.57 -25.46
C ILE A 860 3.49 13.36 -24.89
N ARG A 861 3.93 12.11 -24.75
CA ARG A 861 5.20 11.77 -24.11
C ARG A 861 6.38 12.34 -24.90
N GLY A 862 7.31 12.99 -24.18
CA GLY A 862 8.55 13.52 -24.76
C GLY A 862 8.38 14.77 -25.64
N ARG A 863 7.18 15.38 -25.68
CA ARG A 863 6.99 16.64 -26.41
C ARG A 863 7.81 17.78 -25.76
N PRO A 864 8.53 18.60 -26.56
CA PRO A 864 9.29 19.73 -26.04
C PRO A 864 8.41 20.87 -25.50
N LYS A 865 7.14 20.92 -25.88
CA LYS A 865 6.13 21.89 -25.42
C LYS A 865 4.81 21.18 -25.15
N ASN A 866 4.10 21.58 -24.10
CA ASN A 866 2.80 21.00 -23.78
C ASN A 866 1.69 21.60 -24.66
N LYS A 867 1.68 21.20 -25.93
CA LYS A 867 0.68 21.60 -26.92
C LYS A 867 -0.40 20.54 -27.01
N LEU A 868 -1.63 20.95 -26.71
CA LEU A 868 -2.81 20.12 -26.86
C LEU A 868 -3.16 19.97 -28.34
N GLU A 869 -3.21 18.72 -28.82
CA GLU A 869 -3.54 18.37 -30.20
C GLU A 869 -4.72 17.39 -30.20
N GLY A 870 -5.45 17.35 -31.32
CA GLY A 870 -6.63 16.51 -31.45
C GLY A 870 -7.91 17.18 -30.99
N LEU A 871 -9.01 16.74 -31.60
CA LEU A 871 -10.35 17.30 -31.44
C LEU A 871 -10.90 17.07 -30.03
N PHE A 872 -10.82 15.82 -29.56
CA PHE A 872 -11.29 15.38 -28.26
C PHE A 872 -10.85 16.28 -27.11
N TRP A 873 -9.55 16.53 -27.02
CA TRP A 873 -8.95 17.25 -25.91
C TRP A 873 -9.22 18.75 -25.97
N LYS A 874 -9.28 19.35 -27.17
CA LYS A 874 -9.67 20.76 -27.30
C LYS A 874 -11.10 21.01 -26.85
N ILE A 875 -12.01 20.08 -27.16
CA ILE A 875 -13.39 20.14 -26.69
C ILE A 875 -13.43 20.03 -25.15
N ASN A 876 -12.74 19.05 -24.56
CA ASN A 876 -12.67 18.89 -23.10
C ASN A 876 -12.07 20.12 -22.41
N GLN A 877 -10.99 20.69 -22.96
CA GLN A 877 -10.38 21.91 -22.46
C GLN A 877 -11.38 23.07 -22.46
N ASN A 878 -12.13 23.27 -23.55
CA ASN A 878 -13.10 24.35 -23.63
C ASN A 878 -14.27 24.15 -22.65
N ILE A 879 -14.76 22.93 -22.48
CA ILE A 879 -15.78 22.60 -21.44
C ILE A 879 -15.26 22.98 -20.05
N ALA A 880 -14.06 22.51 -19.70
CA ALA A 880 -13.47 22.75 -18.38
C ALA A 880 -13.22 24.24 -18.13
N LEU A 881 -12.66 24.97 -19.11
CA LEU A 881 -12.40 26.41 -19.01
C LEU A 881 -13.69 27.22 -18.85
N LEU A 882 -14.74 26.91 -19.60
CA LEU A 882 -16.05 27.54 -19.39
C LEU A 882 -16.55 27.29 -17.96
N GLY A 883 -16.32 26.10 -17.40
CA GLY A 883 -16.59 25.78 -15.99
C GLY A 883 -15.78 26.59 -14.99
N MET A 884 -14.58 27.04 -15.37
CA MET A 884 -13.73 27.91 -14.54
C MET A 884 -14.16 29.38 -14.59
N SER A 885 -14.83 29.82 -15.67
CA SER A 885 -15.13 31.24 -15.97
C SER A 885 -16.05 31.95 -14.97
N GLY A 886 -16.74 31.21 -14.10
CA GLY A 886 -17.69 31.77 -13.14
C GLY A 886 -19.04 32.21 -13.74
N SER A 887 -19.31 31.92 -15.03
CA SER A 887 -20.54 32.30 -15.72
C SER A 887 -21.14 31.17 -16.55
N GLY A 888 -22.44 30.90 -16.34
CA GLY A 888 -23.21 29.91 -17.10
C GLY A 888 -23.73 30.38 -18.47
N SER A 889 -23.14 31.42 -19.06
CA SER A 889 -23.60 31.99 -20.35
C SER A 889 -23.63 30.97 -21.50
N GLU A 890 -22.77 29.95 -21.43
CA GLU A 890 -22.63 28.91 -22.44
C GLU A 890 -23.31 27.58 -22.06
N THR A 891 -24.10 27.54 -20.97
CA THR A 891 -24.75 26.31 -20.48
C THR A 891 -25.59 25.60 -21.55
N ALA A 892 -26.24 26.34 -22.45
CA ALA A 892 -27.01 25.75 -23.55
C ALA A 892 -26.14 24.90 -24.50
N LYS A 893 -24.90 25.34 -24.78
CA LYS A 893 -23.95 24.58 -25.61
C LYS A 893 -23.42 23.36 -24.87
N ILE A 894 -23.13 23.49 -23.57
CA ILE A 894 -22.74 22.37 -22.72
C ILE A 894 -23.85 21.31 -22.66
N ARG A 895 -25.10 21.74 -22.50
CA ARG A 895 -26.26 20.85 -22.54
C ARG A 895 -26.34 20.08 -23.86
N HIS A 896 -26.16 20.77 -24.99
CA HIS A 896 -26.17 20.12 -26.31
C HIS A 896 -25.12 19.01 -26.41
N ILE A 897 -23.90 19.26 -25.93
CA ILE A 897 -22.83 18.25 -25.92
C ILE A 897 -23.17 17.11 -24.98
N LEU A 898 -23.67 17.41 -23.77
CA LEU A 898 -24.07 16.41 -22.78
C LEU A 898 -25.17 15.49 -23.32
N ASP A 899 -26.19 16.05 -23.99
CA ASP A 899 -27.30 15.29 -24.58
C ASP A 899 -26.84 14.36 -25.73
N LYS A 900 -25.65 14.60 -26.29
CA LYS A 900 -25.02 13.80 -27.36
C LYS A 900 -23.85 12.96 -26.88
N THR A 901 -23.51 13.00 -25.59
CA THR A 901 -22.41 12.23 -25.01
C THR A 901 -22.89 10.86 -24.54
N ALA A 902 -22.14 9.80 -24.86
CA ALA A 902 -22.31 8.44 -24.33
C ALA A 902 -20.98 7.95 -23.74
N SER A 903 -20.89 6.71 -23.24
CA SER A 903 -19.59 6.13 -22.84
C SER A 903 -18.61 5.93 -24.01
N GLY A 904 -19.15 5.77 -25.22
CA GLY A 904 -18.43 5.31 -26.41
C GLY A 904 -18.25 3.78 -26.48
N GLY A 905 -18.73 3.04 -25.48
CA GLY A 905 -18.64 1.58 -25.38
C GLY A 905 -18.05 1.09 -24.05
N GLY A 906 -17.85 -0.22 -23.94
CA GLY A 906 -17.21 -0.82 -22.77
C GLY A 906 -15.71 -0.57 -22.69
N MET A 907 -15.10 -1.01 -21.59
CA MET A 907 -13.65 -0.92 -21.38
C MET A 907 -12.90 -1.61 -22.54
N VAL A 908 -11.97 -0.89 -23.15
CA VAL A 908 -11.26 -1.37 -24.33
C VAL A 908 -10.08 -2.28 -23.92
N PRO A 909 -9.96 -3.51 -24.48
CA PRO A 909 -8.83 -4.40 -24.21
C PRO A 909 -7.48 -3.78 -24.64
N ARG A 910 -6.41 -4.10 -23.92
CA ARG A 910 -5.06 -3.62 -24.24
C ARG A 910 -4.22 -4.70 -24.94
N THR A 911 -3.16 -4.27 -25.63
CA THR A 911 -2.34 -5.08 -26.54
C THR A 911 -1.43 -6.11 -25.86
N SER A 912 -1.28 -6.07 -24.53
CA SER A 912 -0.51 -7.07 -23.77
C SER A 912 -1.18 -7.38 -22.43
N ASP A 913 -0.89 -8.56 -21.87
CA ASP A 913 -1.38 -8.97 -20.55
C ASP A 913 -1.01 -7.96 -19.46
N TYR A 914 0.21 -7.41 -19.49
CA TYR A 914 0.66 -6.36 -18.58
C TYR A 914 -0.30 -5.15 -18.57
N PHE A 915 -0.52 -4.55 -19.75
CA PHE A 915 -1.42 -3.39 -19.85
C PHE A 915 -2.88 -3.77 -19.61
N ASN A 916 -3.26 -5.01 -19.92
CA ASN A 916 -4.60 -5.50 -19.70
C ASN A 916 -4.85 -5.90 -18.23
N GLU A 917 -3.84 -6.01 -17.38
CA GLU A 917 -4.01 -6.17 -15.93
C GLU A 917 -3.93 -4.84 -15.17
N ARG A 918 -3.63 -3.73 -15.85
CA ARG A 918 -3.60 -2.39 -15.25
C ARG A 918 -4.95 -1.71 -15.29
N ILE A 919 -5.58 -1.59 -14.12
CA ILE A 919 -6.90 -0.94 -13.98
C ILE A 919 -6.84 0.55 -14.30
N ASP A 920 -5.71 1.22 -14.02
CA ASP A 920 -5.52 2.67 -14.16
C ASP A 920 -5.40 3.16 -15.61
N ILE A 921 -5.49 2.24 -16.57
CA ILE A 921 -5.57 2.55 -18.01
C ILE A 921 -6.77 1.86 -18.69
N LYS A 922 -7.69 1.28 -17.91
CA LYS A 922 -8.93 0.66 -18.41
C LYS A 922 -10.11 1.58 -18.15
N PHE A 923 -10.38 2.44 -19.12
CA PHE A 923 -11.49 3.39 -19.08
C PHE A 923 -12.46 3.13 -20.22
N VAL A 924 -13.68 3.67 -20.06
CA VAL A 924 -14.59 3.84 -21.19
C VAL A 924 -14.06 4.94 -22.12
N PRO A 925 -14.29 4.85 -23.44
CA PRO A 925 -13.74 5.78 -24.42
C PRO A 925 -13.89 7.27 -24.07
N PHE A 926 -15.07 7.69 -23.60
CA PHE A 926 -15.37 9.10 -23.31
C PHE A 926 -15.31 9.46 -21.82
N HIS A 927 -14.52 8.72 -21.04
CA HIS A 927 -14.35 8.96 -19.60
C HIS A 927 -14.00 10.43 -19.29
N ASN A 928 -13.00 11.02 -19.96
CA ASN A 928 -12.60 12.40 -19.69
C ASN A 928 -13.63 13.44 -20.16
N ARG A 929 -14.41 13.16 -21.21
CA ARG A 929 -15.51 14.04 -21.66
C ARG A 929 -16.58 14.12 -20.58
N ILE A 930 -17.02 12.97 -20.07
CA ILE A 930 -18.05 12.88 -19.03
C ILE A 930 -17.58 13.58 -17.75
N ILE A 931 -16.33 13.36 -17.32
CA ILE A 931 -15.77 14.07 -16.17
C ILE A 931 -15.69 15.58 -16.42
N SER A 932 -15.29 16.03 -17.61
CA SER A 932 -15.22 17.48 -17.93
C SER A 932 -16.60 18.14 -17.84
N LEU A 933 -17.65 17.45 -18.33
CA LEU A 933 -19.03 17.89 -18.20
C LEU A 933 -19.48 17.93 -16.73
N ALA A 934 -19.11 16.92 -15.93
CA ALA A 934 -19.39 16.92 -14.49
C ALA A 934 -18.69 18.08 -13.77
N VAL A 935 -17.41 18.35 -14.06
CA VAL A 935 -16.66 19.49 -13.51
C VAL A 935 -17.32 20.83 -13.85
N TYR A 936 -17.78 21.01 -15.10
CA TYR A 936 -18.56 22.20 -15.48
C TYR A 936 -19.81 22.33 -14.59
N ALA A 937 -20.60 21.27 -14.49
CA ALA A 937 -21.86 21.28 -13.75
C ALA A 937 -21.68 21.40 -12.23
N GLU A 938 -20.57 20.94 -11.66
CA GLU A 938 -20.27 21.17 -10.24
C GLU A 938 -19.98 22.65 -9.96
N ARG A 939 -19.24 23.33 -10.84
CA ARG A 939 -18.88 24.75 -10.67
C ARG A 939 -20.02 25.70 -11.07
N LEU A 940 -20.74 25.36 -12.14
CA LEU A 940 -21.83 26.14 -12.73
C LEU A 940 -23.10 25.27 -12.83
N PRO A 941 -23.70 24.86 -11.70
CA PRO A 941 -24.86 23.98 -11.71
C PRO A 941 -26.08 24.66 -12.30
N ASP A 942 -26.79 23.92 -13.15
CA ASP A 942 -28.02 24.37 -13.81
C ASP A 942 -29.00 23.18 -13.94
N PRO A 943 -30.27 23.33 -13.54
CA PRO A 943 -31.25 22.24 -13.62
C PRO A 943 -31.47 21.70 -15.04
N SER A 944 -31.19 22.49 -16.08
CA SER A 944 -31.30 22.06 -17.48
C SER A 944 -30.33 20.94 -17.86
N LEU A 945 -29.26 20.73 -17.08
CA LEU A 945 -28.26 19.67 -17.31
C LEU A 945 -28.69 18.31 -16.74
N ILE A 946 -29.72 18.26 -15.89
CA ILE A 946 -30.12 17.04 -15.18
C ILE A 946 -30.48 15.91 -16.15
N SER A 947 -31.31 16.18 -17.16
CA SER A 947 -31.78 15.15 -18.09
C SER A 947 -30.65 14.53 -18.90
N GLY A 948 -29.63 15.34 -19.24
CA GLY A 948 -28.48 14.87 -19.98
C GLY A 948 -27.65 13.87 -19.17
N PHE A 949 -27.36 14.18 -17.90
CA PHE A 949 -26.66 13.24 -17.02
C PHE A 949 -27.50 12.00 -16.68
N GLU A 950 -28.82 12.13 -16.53
CA GLU A 950 -29.72 10.97 -16.38
C GLU A 950 -29.64 10.04 -17.59
N ASN A 951 -29.47 10.57 -18.80
CA ASN A 951 -29.26 9.76 -19.99
C ASN A 951 -27.89 9.10 -20.00
N VAL A 952 -26.82 9.81 -19.61
CA VAL A 952 -25.48 9.24 -19.45
C VAL A 952 -25.47 8.08 -18.45
N LEU A 953 -26.16 8.20 -17.31
CA LEU A 953 -26.26 7.16 -16.30
C LEU A 953 -27.07 5.93 -16.72
N LYS A 954 -27.90 6.01 -17.77
CA LYS A 954 -28.59 4.84 -18.34
C LYS A 954 -27.62 3.93 -19.11
N ASP A 955 -26.46 4.44 -19.52
CA ASP A 955 -25.41 3.64 -20.13
C ASP A 955 -24.80 2.70 -19.08
N PRO A 956 -24.86 1.36 -19.27
CA PRO A 956 -24.35 0.39 -18.29
C PRO A 956 -22.82 0.45 -18.13
N ASN A 957 -22.10 1.16 -19.00
CA ASN A 957 -20.67 1.41 -18.85
C ASN A 957 -20.36 2.64 -17.98
N VAL A 958 -21.39 3.42 -17.60
CA VAL A 958 -21.25 4.60 -16.73
C VAL A 958 -22.01 4.43 -15.42
N GLY A 959 -23.26 3.97 -15.44
CA GLY A 959 -24.07 3.77 -14.23
C GLY A 959 -24.01 2.34 -13.69
N GLY A 960 -24.27 2.17 -12.38
CA GLY A 960 -24.35 0.87 -11.70
C GLY A 960 -23.03 0.36 -11.12
N PHE A 961 -22.15 1.26 -10.68
CA PHE A 961 -20.81 0.99 -10.17
C PHE A 961 -20.66 1.10 -8.66
N VAL A 962 -21.69 1.55 -7.92
CA VAL A 962 -21.76 1.32 -6.46
C VAL A 962 -21.47 -0.15 -6.17
N THR A 963 -20.40 -0.39 -5.42
CA THR A 963 -19.83 -1.72 -5.25
C THR A 963 -19.99 -2.18 -3.81
N SER A 964 -20.80 -3.21 -3.62
CA SER A 964 -20.90 -3.99 -2.38
C SER A 964 -20.34 -5.40 -2.52
N THR A 965 -19.80 -5.74 -3.69
CA THR A 965 -19.33 -7.09 -4.06
C THR A 965 -17.82 -7.10 -4.27
N TYR A 966 -17.11 -7.88 -3.46
CA TYR A 966 -15.64 -7.93 -3.46
C TYR A 966 -15.03 -8.41 -4.79
N GLU A 967 -15.67 -9.35 -5.48
CA GLU A 967 -15.18 -9.87 -6.76
C GLU A 967 -14.99 -8.77 -7.81
N LYS A 968 -15.87 -7.77 -7.79
CA LYS A 968 -15.94 -6.72 -8.81
C LYS A 968 -15.20 -5.47 -8.38
N VAL A 969 -14.69 -5.41 -7.14
CA VAL A 969 -14.17 -4.17 -6.51
C VAL A 969 -13.04 -3.56 -7.32
N ARG A 970 -12.04 -4.38 -7.68
CA ARG A 970 -10.91 -4.01 -8.53
C ARG A 970 -11.34 -3.41 -9.87
N TRP A 971 -12.31 -4.02 -10.54
CA TRP A 971 -12.72 -3.63 -11.89
C TRP A 971 -13.78 -2.52 -11.92
N ARG A 972 -14.37 -2.18 -10.76
CA ARG A 972 -15.41 -1.15 -10.65
C ARG A 972 -14.90 0.17 -10.15
N VAL A 973 -13.68 0.25 -9.62
CA VAL A 973 -13.14 1.48 -9.03
C VAL A 973 -13.27 2.68 -9.98
N TYR A 974 -12.80 2.62 -11.23
CA TYR A 974 -12.86 3.80 -12.11
C TYR A 974 -14.26 4.10 -12.66
N GLY A 975 -15.09 3.10 -12.89
CA GLY A 975 -16.50 3.33 -13.19
C GLY A 975 -17.23 3.96 -11.99
N GLY A 976 -16.87 3.58 -10.76
CA GLY A 976 -17.38 4.17 -9.53
C GLY A 976 -16.93 5.61 -9.34
N SER A 977 -15.67 5.92 -9.64
CA SER A 977 -15.15 7.29 -9.67
C SER A 977 -15.90 8.16 -10.70
N LEU A 978 -16.24 7.60 -11.85
CA LEU A 978 -17.00 8.29 -12.89
C LEU A 978 -18.45 8.54 -12.45
N GLU A 979 -19.15 7.51 -12.01
CA GLU A 979 -20.55 7.57 -11.55
C GLU A 979 -20.72 8.52 -10.36
N ILE A 980 -19.83 8.47 -9.36
CA ILE A 980 -19.94 9.34 -8.19
C ILE A 980 -19.67 10.81 -8.50
N SER A 981 -18.81 11.10 -9.49
CA SER A 981 -18.60 12.46 -10.00
C SER A 981 -19.84 12.98 -10.72
N VAL A 982 -20.48 12.14 -11.55
CA VAL A 982 -21.76 12.47 -12.19
C VAL A 982 -22.86 12.68 -11.15
N ALA A 983 -22.91 11.84 -10.10
CA ALA A 983 -23.88 11.97 -9.01
C ALA A 983 -23.72 13.30 -8.25
N ALA A 984 -22.48 13.70 -7.94
CA ALA A 984 -22.20 14.99 -7.29
C ALA A 984 -22.62 16.18 -8.16
N ALA A 985 -22.26 16.17 -9.45
CA ALA A 985 -22.69 17.18 -10.42
C ALA A 985 -24.22 17.29 -10.50
N MET A 986 -24.91 16.15 -10.64
CA MET A 986 -26.37 16.11 -10.69
C MET A 986 -27.02 16.62 -9.41
N ALA A 987 -26.50 16.23 -8.24
CA ALA A 987 -27.03 16.67 -6.95
C ALA A 987 -26.87 18.18 -6.77
N ARG A 988 -25.73 18.75 -7.21
CA ARG A 988 -25.49 20.21 -7.23
C ARG A 988 -26.40 20.95 -8.20
N CYS A 989 -26.83 20.33 -9.30
CA CYS A 989 -27.88 20.83 -10.20
C CYS A 989 -29.31 20.68 -9.63
N GLY A 990 -29.47 20.02 -8.48
CA GLY A 990 -30.76 19.83 -7.82
C GLY A 990 -31.48 18.51 -8.14
N SER A 991 -30.82 17.53 -8.75
CA SER A 991 -31.43 16.26 -9.17
C SER A 991 -31.69 15.29 -8.02
N LYS A 992 -32.90 14.71 -7.96
CA LYS A 992 -33.24 13.59 -7.07
C LYS A 992 -32.28 12.40 -7.22
N LYS A 993 -32.02 11.99 -8.47
CA LYS A 993 -31.19 10.82 -8.75
C LYS A 993 -29.75 11.01 -8.28
N GLY A 994 -29.22 12.24 -8.35
CA GLY A 994 -27.90 12.59 -7.81
C GLY A 994 -27.81 12.37 -6.30
N TYR A 995 -28.79 12.87 -5.53
CA TYR A 995 -28.84 12.65 -4.07
C TYR A 995 -29.01 11.16 -3.71
N GLU A 996 -29.85 10.44 -4.43
CA GLU A 996 -30.05 8.99 -4.22
C GLU A 996 -28.77 8.19 -4.48
N LEU A 997 -28.00 8.54 -5.52
CA LEU A 997 -26.73 7.88 -5.81
C LEU A 997 -25.66 8.20 -4.76
N LEU A 998 -25.51 9.46 -4.36
CA LEU A 998 -24.61 9.81 -3.25
C LEU A 998 -24.97 9.04 -1.98
N GLN A 999 -26.27 8.93 -1.66
CA GLN A 999 -26.72 8.11 -0.54
C GLN A 999 -26.36 6.63 -0.71
N ALA A 1000 -26.51 6.06 -1.91
CA ALA A 1000 -26.15 4.67 -2.17
C ALA A 1000 -24.64 4.41 -1.96
N TYR A 1001 -23.77 5.35 -2.32
CA TYR A 1001 -22.33 5.25 -2.12
C TYR A 1001 -21.88 5.22 -0.66
N LEU A 1002 -22.74 5.60 0.30
CA LEU A 1002 -22.47 5.36 1.72
C LEU A 1002 -22.35 3.86 2.05
N GLY A 1003 -22.89 2.99 1.20
CA GLY A 1003 -22.79 1.53 1.30
C GLY A 1003 -21.74 0.88 0.39
N ASP A 1004 -20.89 1.67 -0.29
CA ASP A 1004 -19.80 1.15 -1.13
C ASP A 1004 -18.73 0.41 -0.30
N LEU A 1005 -17.80 -0.34 -0.90
CA LEU A 1005 -16.69 -0.95 -0.17
C LEU A 1005 -15.52 0.01 0.06
N HIS A 1006 -15.34 1.02 -0.80
CA HIS A 1006 -14.22 1.95 -0.70
C HIS A 1006 -14.50 3.04 0.33
N TYR A 1007 -13.60 3.17 1.31
CA TYR A 1007 -13.69 4.23 2.31
C TYR A 1007 -13.73 5.64 1.69
N ASN A 1008 -12.94 5.89 0.63
CA ASN A 1008 -12.89 7.19 -0.06
C ASN A 1008 -14.25 7.57 -0.65
N TYR A 1009 -14.97 6.63 -1.28
CA TYR A 1009 -16.29 6.90 -1.85
C TYR A 1009 -17.36 7.14 -0.80
N LYS A 1010 -17.36 6.37 0.30
CA LYS A 1010 -18.26 6.64 1.44
C LYS A 1010 -18.03 8.05 1.99
N THR A 1011 -16.77 8.41 2.19
CA THR A 1011 -16.38 9.67 2.82
C THR A 1011 -16.69 10.87 1.92
N PHE A 1012 -16.43 10.74 0.61
CA PHE A 1012 -16.83 11.73 -0.38
C PHE A 1012 -18.35 11.92 -0.41
N ALA A 1013 -19.11 10.82 -0.53
CA ALA A 1013 -20.56 10.87 -0.55
C ALA A 1013 -21.14 11.52 0.70
N LEU A 1014 -20.62 11.18 1.88
CA LEU A 1014 -21.01 11.78 3.15
C LEU A 1014 -20.70 13.28 3.17
N SER A 1015 -19.51 13.69 2.71
CA SER A 1015 -19.11 15.09 2.64
C SER A 1015 -20.02 15.88 1.69
N GLU A 1016 -20.34 15.34 0.52
CA GLU A 1016 -21.24 15.99 -0.45
C GLU A 1016 -22.65 16.13 0.11
N LEU A 1017 -23.20 15.07 0.71
CA LEU A 1017 -24.53 15.12 1.31
C LEU A 1017 -24.58 16.14 2.45
N LYS A 1018 -23.54 16.21 3.30
CA LYS A 1018 -23.40 17.24 4.34
C LYS A 1018 -23.41 18.64 3.75
N GLU A 1019 -22.58 18.87 2.73
CA GLU A 1019 -22.49 20.17 2.09
C GLU A 1019 -23.83 20.56 1.48
N LEU A 1020 -24.43 19.68 0.67
CA LEU A 1020 -25.69 19.95 -0.05
C LEU A 1020 -26.88 20.19 0.87
N THR A 1021 -26.97 19.47 1.99
CA THR A 1021 -28.18 19.46 2.84
C THR A 1021 -28.03 20.24 4.15
N GLY A 1022 -26.81 20.49 4.61
CA GLY A 1022 -26.53 21.03 5.95
C GLY A 1022 -26.85 20.06 7.09
N LYS A 1023 -27.04 18.77 6.81
CA LYS A 1023 -27.36 17.73 7.79
C LYS A 1023 -26.23 16.70 7.92
N ASN A 1024 -26.18 15.98 9.04
CA ASN A 1024 -25.23 14.91 9.25
C ASN A 1024 -25.88 13.73 10.01
N TRP A 1025 -25.87 12.55 9.39
CA TRP A 1025 -26.22 11.28 10.03
C TRP A 1025 -25.07 10.27 10.00
N ASP A 1026 -23.85 10.77 9.78
CA ASP A 1026 -22.63 9.97 9.61
C ASP A 1026 -22.84 8.89 8.54
N TYR A 1027 -22.21 7.72 8.71
CA TYR A 1027 -22.32 6.59 7.77
C TYR A 1027 -23.58 5.74 8.02
N LYS A 1028 -24.75 6.36 8.26
CA LYS A 1028 -26.05 5.66 8.45
C LYS A 1028 -26.90 5.76 7.18
N PRO A 1029 -26.81 4.80 6.23
CA PRO A 1029 -27.42 4.96 4.91
C PRO A 1029 -28.95 5.03 4.97
N GLN A 1030 -29.58 4.35 5.92
CA GLN A 1030 -31.05 4.35 6.09
C GLN A 1030 -31.61 5.71 6.51
N ASP A 1031 -30.91 6.42 7.40
CA ASP A 1031 -31.31 7.75 7.85
C ASP A 1031 -31.18 8.75 6.70
N TRP A 1032 -30.08 8.67 5.95
CA TRP A 1032 -29.90 9.44 4.72
C TRP A 1032 -30.97 9.12 3.68
N GLN A 1033 -31.29 7.84 3.46
CA GLN A 1033 -32.31 7.41 2.51
C GLN A 1033 -33.67 8.01 2.85
N LYS A 1034 -34.08 7.93 4.12
CA LYS A 1034 -35.34 8.51 4.59
C LYS A 1034 -35.39 10.02 4.39
N TYR A 1035 -34.29 10.71 4.69
CA TYR A 1035 -34.20 12.15 4.50
C TYR A 1035 -34.27 12.55 3.03
N VAL A 1036 -33.43 11.94 2.18
CA VAL A 1036 -33.36 12.19 0.73
C VAL A 1036 -34.70 11.91 0.05
N ALA A 1037 -35.41 10.85 0.45
CA ALA A 1037 -36.74 10.53 -0.07
C ALA A 1037 -37.82 11.56 0.31
N GLY A 1038 -37.64 12.29 1.42
CA GLY A 1038 -38.57 13.31 1.90
C GLY A 1038 -38.35 14.71 1.31
N LEU A 1039 -37.31 14.92 0.49
CA LEU A 1039 -37.03 16.20 -0.15
C LEU A 1039 -37.93 16.44 -1.38
N SER A 1040 -38.23 17.71 -1.67
CA SER A 1040 -38.86 18.15 -2.92
C SER A 1040 -37.80 18.37 -4.01
N TYR A 1041 -38.10 18.07 -5.28
CA TYR A 1041 -37.13 18.24 -6.37
C TYR A 1041 -37.73 19.06 -7.54
N PRO A 1042 -36.91 19.84 -8.27
CA PRO A 1042 -35.46 20.00 -8.09
C PRO A 1042 -35.12 20.76 -6.80
N GLN A 1043 -34.02 20.37 -6.14
CA GLN A 1043 -33.45 21.14 -5.03
C GLN A 1043 -32.78 22.43 -5.56
N PRO A 1044 -32.62 23.48 -4.73
CA PRO A 1044 -31.85 24.65 -5.10
C PRO A 1044 -30.43 24.26 -5.53
N VAL A 1045 -29.94 24.89 -6.60
CA VAL A 1045 -28.57 24.63 -7.10
C VAL A 1045 -27.51 25.07 -6.09
N LYS A 1046 -26.42 24.32 -5.99
CA LYS A 1046 -25.31 24.63 -5.09
C LYS A 1046 -23.94 24.41 -5.74
N ALA A 1047 -23.34 25.51 -6.21
CA ALA A 1047 -22.03 25.49 -6.85
C ALA A 1047 -20.93 25.02 -5.88
N LEU A 1048 -20.01 24.19 -6.39
CA LEU A 1048 -18.77 23.83 -5.72
C LEU A 1048 -17.83 25.04 -5.69
N LYS A 1049 -17.46 25.48 -4.49
CA LYS A 1049 -16.41 26.48 -4.28
C LYS A 1049 -15.11 25.77 -3.99
N LYS A 1050 -14.25 25.66 -5.00
CA LYS A 1050 -12.95 25.01 -4.92
C LYS A 1050 -11.90 25.82 -5.66
N GLU A 1051 -10.81 26.12 -4.96
CA GLU A 1051 -9.59 26.71 -5.54
C GLU A 1051 -8.90 25.71 -6.49
N VAL A 1052 -8.01 26.22 -7.34
CA VAL A 1052 -7.18 25.39 -8.22
C VAL A 1052 -6.25 24.53 -7.36
N GLU A 1053 -6.26 23.22 -7.58
CA GLU A 1053 -5.30 22.31 -6.94
C GLU A 1053 -3.93 22.47 -7.59
N ILE A 1054 -2.97 23.03 -6.84
CA ILE A 1054 -1.57 23.21 -7.24
C ILE A 1054 -0.74 22.01 -6.78
#